data_AF-A0A7C2H7K3-F1
#
_entry.id   AF-A0A7C2H7K3-F1
#
_cell.length_a   1.000
_cell.length_b   1.000
_cell.length_c   1.000
_cell.angle_alpha   90.00
_cell.angle_beta   90.00
_cell.angle_gamma   90.00
#
_symmetry.space_group_name_H-M   'P 1'
#
loop_
_entity.id
_entity.type
_entity.pdbx_description
1 polymer ?
#
loop_
_entity_poly.entity_id
_entity_poly.type
_entity_poly.pdbx_seq_one_letter_code
_entity_poly.pdbx_strand_id
1 'polypeptide(L)'
;MVSLREQINNFPRDSPLIALTYDFDWEILESLIALDRGRRKGSIVVTDKVCYDKKFDEKTGAFPDPPPNWAGKSYFLCPASGLKGTFHPKMILAIEAEKLLMVIGSHNLTKRALESNLEITHSTSIPITAPNYEMLHEIAVFLKNICKYVPNLIGDQIQDFADNILDLGDGSVKHTQAKFLHSFKAPILNQALEQLPQIESVVVLAPTHSSNPLFLQKVTELVGEKITFLIDPLRFSIEKQAKEVYEKFEAKRLQCKPYRSLHAKLYIFRTEKGDWTLYGSPNFTENALLMDAAGGGNVEAAILIPPSANWNWKQLFEGVVTLSELNLRELHAAEKPDEEPAKPQIVEGCGYETLDGKGIILAPGMPNGSIVYIHFYGTAERVKTKVESGKIIFTIPPDWTGTKYEIFNENGMLISFGIINRTRISIPKFEEYNLDEDALREFYRFMRKLQNIFPDQRTNEPEKLPEVVIIDEKLLSKPPKREWNSYSVSFQELSTDQLYSKAKKKLAKTINSLFQGNASLRQLLSSLDLTIESAFYAGLLTGDRKYYPAQVARDLSEIMNLPSGKENQELILDKLENWQPHLSKPLNQPMLNEWKKQGPTSGIDVSLLFNYWLYFQSLPPNAFENRALDAIMVTNRYYQIWKAFEKLTTEKTVKASRERIWDSRIKVLKSKEIQEKAPIPLPSDLKEIETCLQSAFERCIPRLKSPRQLF
;
A
#
# COMPACT_ATOMS: atom_id res chain seq x y z
N MET A 1 -8.97 19.82 0.55
CA MET A 1 -7.58 19.42 0.22
C MET A 1 -7.64 18.01 -0.33
N VAL A 2 -7.07 17.77 -1.51
CA VAL A 2 -6.94 16.43 -2.10
C VAL A 2 -5.46 16.12 -2.20
N SER A 3 -5.07 14.89 -1.82
CA SER A 3 -3.67 14.46 -1.87
C SER A 3 -3.25 14.09 -3.29
N LEU A 4 -1.94 14.19 -3.59
CA LEU A 4 -1.38 13.68 -4.85
C LEU A 4 -1.74 12.20 -5.07
N ARG A 5 -1.71 11.39 -4.00
CA ARG A 5 -2.06 9.97 -4.07
C ARG A 5 -3.51 9.78 -4.55
N GLU A 6 -4.46 10.54 -4.01
CA GLU A 6 -5.86 10.49 -4.45
C GLU A 6 -5.99 10.90 -5.93
N GLN A 7 -5.25 11.92 -6.38
CA GLN A 7 -5.27 12.33 -7.78
C GLN A 7 -4.71 11.25 -8.72
N ILE A 8 -3.59 10.63 -8.36
CA ILE A 8 -2.99 9.53 -9.14
C ILE A 8 -3.89 8.28 -9.12
N ASN A 9 -4.62 8.04 -8.03
CA ASN A 9 -5.56 6.92 -7.95
C ASN A 9 -6.74 7.04 -8.92
N ASN A 10 -7.02 8.25 -9.41
CA ASN A 10 -8.03 8.48 -10.44
C ASN A 10 -7.53 8.12 -11.84
N PHE A 11 -6.24 7.87 -12.04
CA PHE A 11 -5.71 7.44 -13.34
C PHE A 11 -6.03 5.96 -13.56
N PRO A 12 -6.26 5.52 -14.81
CA PRO A 12 -6.48 4.12 -15.13
C PRO A 12 -5.41 3.24 -14.52
N ARG A 13 -5.85 2.08 -14.01
CA ARG A 13 -4.91 1.12 -13.44
C ARG A 13 -4.11 0.40 -14.53
N ASP A 14 -4.64 0.30 -15.75
CA ASP A 14 -4.01 -0.48 -16.82
C ASP A 14 -3.22 0.37 -17.82
N SER A 15 -3.34 1.70 -17.77
CA SER A 15 -2.56 2.60 -18.64
C SER A 15 -1.16 2.87 -18.06
N PRO A 16 -0.10 2.81 -18.88
CA PRO A 16 1.22 3.29 -18.47
C PRO A 16 1.18 4.80 -18.19
N LEU A 17 2.06 5.24 -17.28
CA LEU A 17 2.23 6.64 -16.93
C LEU A 17 3.58 7.16 -17.41
N ILE A 18 3.67 8.46 -17.71
CA ILE A 18 4.94 9.18 -17.72
C ILE A 18 4.96 10.09 -16.51
N ALA A 19 5.86 9.81 -15.56
CA ALA A 19 6.08 10.63 -14.37
C ALA A 19 7.43 11.35 -14.47
N LEU A 20 7.41 12.66 -14.27
CA LEU A 20 8.57 13.52 -14.31
C LEU A 20 8.71 14.18 -12.93
N THR A 21 9.87 14.04 -12.31
CA THR A 21 10.14 14.58 -10.97
C THR A 21 11.59 15.06 -10.86
N TYR A 22 11.89 15.94 -9.91
CA TYR A 22 13.29 16.28 -9.60
C TYR A 22 13.96 15.19 -8.75
N ASP A 23 13.29 14.82 -7.65
CA ASP A 23 13.74 13.85 -6.67
C ASP A 23 12.62 12.83 -6.38
N PHE A 24 12.97 11.68 -5.80
CA PHE A 24 12.04 10.61 -5.50
C PHE A 24 12.47 9.75 -4.31
N ASP A 25 11.52 9.07 -3.70
CA ASP A 25 11.78 7.97 -2.75
C ASP A 25 11.26 6.65 -3.33
N TRP A 26 12.03 5.57 -3.21
CA TRP A 26 11.69 4.26 -3.76
C TRP A 26 10.31 3.78 -3.31
N GLU A 27 10.03 3.86 -2.01
CA GLU A 27 8.75 3.47 -1.42
C GLU A 27 7.57 4.25 -2.03
N ILE A 28 7.78 5.54 -2.34
CA ILE A 28 6.75 6.39 -2.92
C ILE A 28 6.52 6.03 -4.38
N LEU A 29 7.59 5.85 -5.16
CA LEU A 29 7.48 5.39 -6.54
C LEU A 29 6.72 4.06 -6.62
N GLU A 30 7.09 3.07 -5.81
CA GLU A 30 6.40 1.78 -5.82
C GLU A 30 4.93 1.91 -5.39
N SER A 31 4.64 2.76 -4.40
CA SER A 31 3.27 2.96 -3.93
C SER A 31 2.37 3.74 -4.89
N LEU A 32 2.93 4.57 -5.78
CA LEU A 32 2.15 5.44 -6.68
C LEU A 32 2.12 4.93 -8.11
N ILE A 33 3.27 4.49 -8.62
CA ILE A 33 3.46 4.11 -10.02
C ILE A 33 3.24 2.61 -10.20
N ALA A 34 3.67 1.78 -9.25
CA ALA A 34 3.63 0.31 -9.34
C ALA A 34 2.55 -0.33 -8.45
N LEU A 35 1.36 0.28 -8.38
CA LEU A 35 0.22 -0.23 -7.61
C LEU A 35 -0.12 -1.70 -7.97
N ASP A 36 -0.43 -2.51 -6.96
CA ASP A 36 -1.02 -3.87 -7.08
C ASP A 36 -0.36 -4.82 -8.10
N ARG A 37 0.86 -5.31 -7.82
CA ARG A 37 1.50 -6.42 -8.57
C ARG A 37 1.80 -6.12 -10.05
N GLY A 38 2.11 -4.87 -10.37
CA GLY A 38 2.53 -4.46 -11.71
C GLY A 38 1.37 -4.13 -12.65
N ARG A 39 0.35 -3.45 -12.14
CA ARG A 39 -0.55 -2.63 -12.96
C ARG A 39 0.22 -1.37 -13.41
N ARG A 40 -0.19 -0.76 -14.53
CA ARG A 40 0.54 0.32 -15.23
C ARG A 40 1.92 -0.10 -15.76
N LYS A 41 2.01 -1.32 -16.31
CA LYS A 41 3.26 -1.85 -16.91
C LYS A 41 3.77 -0.94 -18.02
N GLY A 42 5.07 -0.72 -18.05
CA GLY A 42 5.71 0.18 -19.01
C GLY A 42 5.61 1.64 -18.61
N SER A 43 5.23 1.97 -17.37
CA SER A 43 5.34 3.34 -16.89
C SER A 43 6.79 3.81 -16.91
N ILE A 44 7.00 5.08 -17.21
CA ILE A 44 8.32 5.70 -17.29
C ILE A 44 8.40 6.78 -16.20
N VAL A 45 9.48 6.75 -15.43
CA VAL A 45 9.81 7.78 -14.46
C VAL A 45 11.12 8.42 -14.88
N VAL A 46 11.08 9.72 -15.18
CA VAL A 46 12.27 10.52 -15.47
C VAL A 46 12.58 11.41 -14.27
N THR A 47 13.84 11.41 -13.85
CA THR A 47 14.30 12.17 -12.68
C THR A 47 15.60 12.92 -12.97
N ASP A 48 15.96 13.88 -12.13
CA ASP A 48 17.28 14.52 -12.23
C ASP A 48 18.41 13.52 -12.01
N LYS A 49 19.48 13.65 -12.81
CA LYS A 49 20.63 12.74 -12.76
C LYS A 49 21.33 12.78 -11.41
N VAL A 50 21.53 13.96 -10.81
CA VAL A 50 22.23 14.08 -9.53
C VAL A 50 21.39 13.45 -8.44
N CYS A 51 20.07 13.68 -8.43
CA CYS A 51 19.16 13.03 -7.50
C CYS A 51 19.14 11.51 -7.70
N TYR A 52 19.11 11.04 -8.95
CA TYR A 52 19.16 9.62 -9.28
C TYR A 52 20.43 8.96 -8.73
N ASP A 53 21.60 9.51 -9.06
CA ASP A 53 22.89 8.93 -8.68
C ASP A 53 23.04 8.83 -7.14
N LYS A 54 22.53 9.82 -6.39
CA LYS A 54 22.51 9.82 -4.92
C LYS A 54 21.67 8.70 -4.29
N LYS A 55 20.78 8.04 -5.05
CA LYS A 55 19.92 6.95 -4.54
C LYS A 55 20.57 5.57 -4.65
N PHE A 56 21.76 5.49 -5.23
CA PHE A 56 22.56 4.26 -5.32
C PHE A 56 23.70 4.32 -4.32
N ASP A 57 24.12 3.16 -3.82
CA ASP A 57 25.28 3.09 -2.93
C ASP A 57 26.53 3.52 -3.70
N GLU A 58 27.15 4.62 -3.27
CA GLU A 58 28.33 5.23 -3.91
C GLU A 58 29.52 4.26 -4.01
N LYS A 59 29.62 3.26 -3.11
CA LYS A 59 30.73 2.30 -3.08
C LYS A 59 30.51 1.10 -4.00
N THR A 60 29.26 0.69 -4.19
CA THR A 60 28.93 -0.55 -4.90
C THR A 60 28.19 -0.32 -6.22
N GLY A 61 27.63 0.87 -6.43
CA GLY A 61 26.72 1.17 -7.53
C GLY A 61 25.43 0.35 -7.47
N ALA A 62 25.18 -0.35 -6.37
CA ALA A 62 24.03 -1.24 -6.22
C ALA A 62 22.78 -0.45 -5.84
N PHE A 63 21.62 -1.03 -6.17
CA PHE A 63 20.34 -0.62 -5.62
C PHE A 63 20.40 -0.65 -4.07
N PRO A 64 19.52 0.11 -3.38
CA PRO A 64 19.35 -0.05 -1.94
C PRO A 64 19.09 -1.52 -1.60
N ASP A 65 19.47 -1.95 -0.40
CA ASP A 65 19.15 -3.28 0.13
C ASP A 65 17.97 -3.15 1.12
N PRO A 66 16.79 -3.72 0.82
CA PRO A 66 16.45 -4.53 -0.35
C PRO A 66 16.19 -3.71 -1.63
N PRO A 67 16.44 -4.29 -2.82
CA PRO A 67 16.23 -3.58 -4.08
C PRO A 67 14.74 -3.27 -4.31
N PRO A 68 14.41 -2.24 -5.09
CA PRO A 68 13.04 -1.96 -5.49
C PRO A 68 12.46 -3.19 -6.21
N ASN A 69 11.28 -3.62 -5.77
CA ASN A 69 10.62 -4.84 -6.20
C ASN A 69 10.20 -4.80 -7.68
N TRP A 70 9.81 -3.62 -8.17
CA TRP A 70 9.14 -3.44 -9.47
C TRP A 70 9.91 -2.60 -10.49
N ALA A 71 11.04 -2.02 -10.12
CA ALA A 71 11.91 -1.33 -11.06
C ALA A 71 12.39 -2.31 -12.14
N GLY A 72 12.28 -1.91 -13.41
CA GLY A 72 12.59 -2.76 -14.56
C GLY A 72 11.60 -3.90 -14.83
N LYS A 73 10.57 -4.09 -13.98
CA LYS A 73 9.50 -5.10 -14.15
C LYS A 73 8.17 -4.47 -14.54
N SER A 74 7.80 -3.39 -13.87
CA SER A 74 6.54 -2.68 -14.08
C SER A 74 6.75 -1.25 -14.56
N TYR A 75 7.84 -0.61 -14.14
CA TYR A 75 8.19 0.73 -14.57
C TYR A 75 9.69 0.83 -14.86
N PHE A 76 10.04 1.79 -15.70
CA PHE A 76 11.42 2.20 -15.96
C PHE A 76 11.70 3.49 -15.20
N LEU A 77 12.82 3.55 -14.50
CA LEU A 77 13.32 4.77 -13.89
C LEU A 77 14.60 5.15 -14.62
N CYS A 78 14.68 6.38 -15.13
CA CYS A 78 15.85 6.85 -15.84
C CYS A 78 16.25 8.28 -15.44
N PRO A 79 17.56 8.56 -15.35
CA PRO A 79 18.05 9.92 -15.15
C PRO A 79 18.00 10.73 -16.45
N ALA A 80 17.51 11.97 -16.38
CA ALA A 80 17.69 12.96 -17.43
C ALA A 80 19.16 13.44 -17.42
N SER A 81 19.92 13.10 -18.45
CA SER A 81 21.37 13.30 -18.54
C SER A 81 21.71 14.27 -19.67
N GLY A 82 22.81 15.03 -19.54
CA GLY A 82 23.28 15.96 -20.59
C GLY A 82 22.63 17.35 -20.58
N LEU A 83 21.85 17.66 -19.54
CA LEU A 83 21.33 19.00 -19.28
C LEU A 83 22.41 19.90 -18.67
N LYS A 84 22.39 21.19 -19.00
CA LYS A 84 23.24 22.20 -18.38
C LYS A 84 22.70 22.64 -17.00
N GLY A 85 21.38 22.77 -16.90
CA GLY A 85 20.67 23.03 -15.65
C GLY A 85 20.04 21.76 -15.06
N THR A 86 19.23 21.93 -14.02
CA THR A 86 18.58 20.83 -13.30
C THR A 86 17.33 20.33 -14.02
N PHE A 87 17.09 19.02 -14.04
CA PHE A 87 15.80 18.47 -14.46
C PHE A 87 14.78 18.59 -13.34
N HIS A 88 13.92 19.59 -13.39
CA HIS A 88 13.03 19.93 -12.29
C HIS A 88 11.51 19.88 -12.56
N PRO A 89 10.98 19.31 -13.68
CA PRO A 89 9.55 19.23 -13.89
C PRO A 89 8.89 18.27 -12.88
N LYS A 90 7.62 18.51 -12.57
CA LYS A 90 6.85 17.79 -11.55
C LYS A 90 5.46 17.49 -12.07
N MET A 91 5.38 16.46 -12.91
CA MET A 91 4.20 16.17 -13.71
C MET A 91 4.01 14.66 -13.87
N ILE A 92 2.75 14.22 -13.95
CA ILE A 92 2.38 12.85 -14.25
C ILE A 92 1.33 12.88 -15.36
N LEU A 93 1.55 12.09 -16.40
CA LEU A 93 0.73 12.02 -17.61
C LEU A 93 0.25 10.58 -17.85
N ALA A 94 -0.96 10.45 -18.39
CA ALA A 94 -1.48 9.20 -18.94
C ALA A 94 -2.54 9.45 -20.00
N ILE A 95 -2.80 8.45 -20.84
CA ILE A 95 -3.88 8.48 -21.81
C ILE A 95 -4.99 7.53 -21.35
N GLU A 96 -6.23 8.00 -21.37
CA GLU A 96 -7.46 7.24 -21.12
C GLU A 96 -8.53 7.64 -22.10
N ALA A 97 -9.08 6.69 -22.87
CA ALA A 97 -10.28 6.89 -23.70
C ALA A 97 -10.31 8.25 -24.43
N GLU A 98 -9.26 8.51 -25.23
CA GLU A 98 -9.08 9.75 -26.02
C GLU A 98 -8.90 11.03 -25.19
N LYS A 99 -8.42 10.91 -23.96
CA LYS A 99 -8.09 12.05 -23.09
C LYS A 99 -6.69 11.90 -22.52
N LEU A 100 -5.99 13.02 -22.42
CA LEU A 100 -4.76 13.16 -21.65
C LEU A 100 -5.13 13.50 -20.21
N LEU A 101 -4.84 12.59 -19.28
CA LEU A 101 -4.87 12.87 -17.85
C LEU A 101 -3.54 13.50 -17.45
N MET A 102 -3.60 14.63 -16.76
CA MET A 102 -2.42 15.36 -16.33
C MET A 102 -2.54 15.78 -14.87
N VAL A 103 -1.51 15.47 -14.10
CA VAL A 103 -1.26 16.03 -12.78
C VAL A 103 0.03 16.83 -12.84
N ILE A 104 0.00 18.10 -12.41
CA ILE A 104 1.16 19.00 -12.39
C ILE A 104 1.14 19.85 -11.13
N GLY A 105 2.30 20.09 -10.52
CA GLY A 105 2.35 20.81 -9.25
C GLY A 105 3.75 21.10 -8.74
N SER A 106 3.83 21.45 -7.45
CA SER A 106 5.08 21.84 -6.78
C SER A 106 5.83 20.68 -6.09
N HIS A 107 5.21 19.50 -6.07
CA HIS A 107 5.64 18.28 -5.38
C HIS A 107 6.65 17.42 -6.15
N ASN A 108 7.62 16.86 -5.42
CA ASN A 108 8.43 15.73 -5.89
C ASN A 108 7.74 14.40 -5.52
N LEU A 109 8.21 13.29 -6.07
CA LEU A 109 7.74 11.95 -5.70
C LEU A 109 8.44 11.42 -4.44
N THR A 110 8.44 12.22 -3.38
CA THR A 110 9.09 11.92 -2.09
C THR A 110 8.09 11.86 -0.95
N LYS A 111 8.44 11.17 0.13
CA LYS A 111 7.59 10.99 1.31
C LYS A 111 7.25 12.34 1.95
N ARG A 112 8.25 13.25 2.02
CA ARG A 112 8.04 14.60 2.54
C ARG A 112 7.00 15.38 1.73
N ALA A 113 7.04 15.29 0.40
CA ALA A 113 6.08 15.96 -0.46
C ALA A 113 4.65 15.44 -0.28
N LEU A 114 4.49 14.12 -0.08
CA LEU A 114 3.18 13.50 0.11
C LEU A 114 2.60 13.67 1.51
N GLU A 115 3.42 13.59 2.56
CA GLU A 115 2.95 13.46 3.94
C GLU A 115 3.06 14.77 4.73
N SER A 116 4.12 15.56 4.50
CA SER A 116 4.44 16.71 5.35
C SER A 116 4.28 18.06 4.65
N ASN A 117 4.59 18.17 3.36
CA ASN A 117 4.56 19.45 2.68
C ASN A 117 3.12 19.89 2.37
N LEU A 118 2.90 21.21 2.37
CA LEU A 118 1.78 21.87 1.72
C LEU A 118 2.22 22.20 0.30
N GLU A 119 1.76 21.38 -0.63
CA GLU A 119 2.02 21.47 -2.06
C GLU A 119 0.77 21.96 -2.78
N ILE A 120 0.95 22.56 -3.96
CA ILE A 120 -0.15 22.83 -4.90
C ILE A 120 -0.08 21.79 -6.00
N THR A 121 -1.23 21.19 -6.30
CA THR A 121 -1.39 20.19 -7.35
C THR A 121 -2.63 20.55 -8.17
N HIS A 122 -2.47 20.57 -9.48
CA HIS A 122 -3.56 20.63 -10.43
C HIS A 122 -3.72 19.28 -11.12
N SER A 123 -4.96 18.83 -11.22
CA SER A 123 -5.34 17.60 -11.89
C SER A 123 -6.39 17.94 -12.92
N THR A 124 -6.20 17.52 -14.16
CA THR A 124 -7.11 17.80 -15.26
C THR A 124 -7.15 16.65 -16.27
N SER A 125 -8.25 16.57 -17.00
CA SER A 125 -8.45 15.66 -18.13
C SER A 125 -8.68 16.50 -19.38
N ILE A 126 -7.77 16.38 -20.34
CA ILE A 126 -7.75 17.17 -21.58
C ILE A 126 -8.19 16.26 -22.72
N PRO A 127 -9.37 16.49 -23.34
CA PRO A 127 -9.79 15.75 -24.52
C PRO A 127 -8.80 15.90 -25.67
N ILE A 128 -8.36 14.78 -26.25
CA ILE A 128 -7.45 14.70 -27.41
C ILE A 128 -8.25 15.02 -28.68
N THR A 129 -8.53 16.31 -28.86
CA THR A 129 -9.40 16.83 -29.93
C THR A 129 -8.84 18.15 -30.45
N ALA A 130 -9.21 18.51 -31.69
CA ALA A 130 -8.74 19.73 -32.33
C ALA A 130 -8.87 21.02 -31.49
N PRO A 131 -9.95 21.26 -30.72
CA PRO A 131 -10.04 22.43 -29.85
C PRO A 131 -8.97 22.52 -28.77
N ASN A 132 -8.32 21.43 -28.37
CA ASN A 132 -7.25 21.45 -27.36
C ASN A 132 -5.84 21.33 -27.98
N TYR A 133 -5.73 21.44 -29.31
CA TYR A 133 -4.47 21.23 -30.03
C TYR A 133 -3.32 22.04 -29.46
N GLU A 134 -3.52 23.33 -29.16
CA GLU A 134 -2.43 24.18 -28.66
C GLU A 134 -1.81 23.62 -27.38
N MET A 135 -2.63 23.23 -26.40
CA MET A 135 -2.14 22.68 -25.14
C MET A 135 -1.48 21.30 -25.34
N LEU A 136 -2.10 20.43 -26.15
CA LEU A 136 -1.57 19.10 -26.45
C LEU A 136 -0.25 19.18 -27.22
N HIS A 137 -0.14 20.13 -28.15
CA HIS A 137 1.06 20.42 -28.93
C HIS A 137 2.21 20.88 -28.03
N GLU A 138 2.00 21.82 -27.12
CA GLU A 138 3.05 22.27 -26.20
C GLU A 138 3.51 21.14 -25.27
N ILE A 139 2.59 20.29 -24.78
CA ILE A 139 2.94 19.10 -23.98
C ILE A 139 3.75 18.10 -24.83
N ALA A 140 3.33 17.84 -26.06
CA ALA A 140 4.05 16.94 -26.97
C ALA A 140 5.45 17.46 -27.28
N VAL A 141 5.59 18.75 -27.60
CA VAL A 141 6.90 19.40 -27.84
C VAL A 141 7.80 19.28 -26.61
N PHE A 142 7.25 19.48 -25.42
CA PHE A 142 8.00 19.29 -24.18
C PHE A 142 8.51 17.85 -24.02
N LEU A 143 7.64 16.85 -24.20
CA LEU A 143 8.00 15.42 -24.12
C LEU A 143 9.05 15.02 -25.18
N LYS A 144 8.89 15.49 -26.43
CA LYS A 144 9.85 15.24 -27.51
C LYS A 144 11.23 15.85 -27.22
N ASN A 145 11.29 16.99 -26.52
CA ASN A 145 12.57 17.55 -26.07
C ASN A 145 13.21 16.73 -24.93
N ILE A 146 12.42 16.11 -24.04
CA ILE A 146 12.94 15.19 -23.02
C ILE A 146 13.64 13.99 -23.64
N CYS A 147 13.17 13.50 -24.79
CA CYS A 147 13.74 12.34 -25.49
C CYS A 147 15.25 12.48 -25.76
N LYS A 148 15.75 13.71 -25.91
CA LYS A 148 17.18 14.01 -26.12
C LYS A 148 18.07 13.74 -24.91
N TYR A 149 17.47 13.64 -23.72
CA TYR A 149 18.17 13.57 -22.43
C TYR A 149 17.95 12.24 -21.71
N VAL A 150 17.27 11.29 -22.34
CA VAL A 150 17.01 9.94 -21.81
C VAL A 150 17.56 8.88 -22.77
N PRO A 151 17.77 7.63 -22.32
CA PRO A 151 18.21 6.55 -23.21
C PRO A 151 17.24 6.34 -24.38
N ASN A 152 17.74 6.03 -25.57
CA ASN A 152 16.94 5.92 -26.80
C ASN A 152 15.68 5.06 -26.64
N LEU A 153 15.79 3.87 -26.04
CA LEU A 153 14.63 2.99 -25.81
C LEU A 153 13.50 3.65 -25.01
N ILE A 154 13.85 4.49 -24.02
CA ILE A 154 12.89 5.25 -23.23
C ILE A 154 12.41 6.47 -24.01
N GLY A 155 13.31 7.13 -24.74
CA GLY A 155 13.01 8.24 -25.63
C GLY A 155 11.95 7.86 -26.67
N ASP A 156 12.10 6.70 -27.32
CA ASP A 156 11.15 6.19 -28.31
C ASP A 156 9.75 6.00 -27.71
N GLN A 157 9.64 5.47 -26.49
CA GLN A 157 8.34 5.32 -25.81
C GLN A 157 7.71 6.66 -25.40
N ILE A 158 8.51 7.64 -24.97
CA ILE A 158 8.04 8.99 -24.68
C ILE A 158 7.60 9.68 -25.97
N GLN A 159 8.32 9.47 -27.07
CA GLN A 159 8.00 9.98 -28.39
C GLN A 159 6.67 9.39 -28.89
N ASP A 160 6.48 8.07 -28.80
CA ASP A 160 5.22 7.41 -29.14
C ASP A 160 4.05 7.97 -28.32
N PHE A 161 4.25 8.19 -27.02
CA PHE A 161 3.25 8.83 -26.18
C PHE A 161 2.93 10.26 -26.67
N ALA A 162 3.96 11.04 -27.01
CA ALA A 162 3.81 12.40 -27.51
C ALA A 162 3.12 12.45 -28.88
N ASP A 163 3.33 11.46 -29.73
CA ASP A 163 2.65 11.35 -31.03
C ASP A 163 1.18 10.92 -30.85
N ASN A 164 0.89 10.00 -29.92
CA ASN A 164 -0.48 9.59 -29.60
C ASN A 164 -1.36 10.74 -29.06
N ILE A 165 -0.81 11.69 -28.29
CA ILE A 165 -1.59 12.86 -27.84
C ILE A 165 -1.82 13.89 -28.96
N LEU A 166 -1.16 13.74 -30.10
CA LEU A 166 -1.35 14.55 -31.31
C LEU A 166 -2.20 13.85 -32.37
N ASP A 167 -2.61 12.60 -32.13
CA ASP A 167 -3.61 11.92 -32.94
C ASP A 167 -5.01 12.39 -32.54
N LEU A 168 -5.40 13.55 -33.08
CA LEU A 168 -6.59 14.29 -32.66
C LEU A 168 -7.86 13.65 -33.20
N GLY A 169 -8.84 13.44 -32.31
CA GLY A 169 -10.20 13.13 -32.72
C GLY A 169 -10.98 14.36 -33.22
N ASP A 170 -11.97 14.11 -34.07
CA ASP A 170 -12.99 15.10 -34.46
C ASP A 170 -13.96 15.29 -33.29
N GLY A 171 -13.93 16.45 -32.64
CA GLY A 171 -14.80 16.69 -31.48
C GLY A 171 -15.06 18.17 -31.22
N SER A 172 -16.31 18.49 -30.88
CA SER A 172 -16.77 19.84 -30.51
C SER A 172 -16.66 20.12 -28.99
N VAL A 173 -15.70 19.50 -28.32
CA VAL A 173 -15.58 19.57 -26.85
C VAL A 173 -15.08 20.95 -26.42
N LYS A 174 -15.42 21.37 -25.19
CA LYS A 174 -14.98 22.64 -24.62
C LYS A 174 -13.45 22.74 -24.63
N HIS A 175 -12.97 23.83 -25.22
CA HIS A 175 -11.58 24.26 -25.24
C HIS A 175 -11.08 24.58 -23.83
N THR A 176 -9.94 24.00 -23.43
CA THR A 176 -9.24 24.39 -22.20
C THR A 176 -8.57 25.75 -22.38
N GLN A 177 -8.93 26.72 -21.55
CA GLN A 177 -8.32 28.06 -21.61
C GLN A 177 -6.95 28.14 -20.90
N ALA A 178 -6.55 27.11 -20.15
CA ALA A 178 -5.25 27.05 -19.51
C ALA A 178 -4.13 26.84 -20.54
N LYS A 179 -2.94 27.40 -20.28
CA LYS A 179 -1.76 27.27 -21.13
C LYS A 179 -0.70 26.44 -20.43
N PHE A 180 -0.09 25.51 -21.16
CA PHE A 180 1.07 24.76 -20.69
C PHE A 180 2.35 25.48 -21.09
N LEU A 181 3.20 25.80 -20.11
CA LEU A 181 4.44 26.54 -20.29
C LEU A 181 5.61 25.66 -19.88
N HIS A 182 6.71 25.68 -20.65
CA HIS A 182 7.89 24.88 -20.33
C HIS A 182 9.21 25.52 -20.79
N SER A 183 10.30 25.29 -20.06
CA SER A 183 11.56 26.00 -20.28
C SER A 183 12.37 25.53 -21.49
N PHE A 184 12.00 24.41 -22.15
CA PHE A 184 12.60 24.05 -23.44
C PHE A 184 12.23 25.03 -24.58
N LYS A 185 11.11 25.74 -24.47
CA LYS A 185 10.66 26.69 -25.50
C LYS A 185 11.29 28.06 -25.32
N ALA A 186 11.17 28.61 -24.12
CA ALA A 186 11.65 29.93 -23.71
C ALA A 186 11.62 30.03 -22.17
N PRO A 187 12.14 31.09 -21.54
CA PRO A 187 11.92 31.32 -20.11
C PRO A 187 10.43 31.29 -19.73
N ILE A 188 10.08 30.64 -18.61
CA ILE A 188 8.68 30.46 -18.18
C ILE A 188 7.98 31.80 -17.96
N LEU A 189 8.65 32.77 -17.34
CA LEU A 189 8.05 34.06 -17.05
C LEU A 189 7.73 34.83 -18.35
N ASN A 190 8.62 34.79 -19.34
CA ASN A 190 8.41 35.44 -20.63
C ASN A 190 7.18 34.87 -21.34
N GLN A 191 7.06 33.54 -21.39
CA GLN A 191 5.88 32.88 -21.97
C GLN A 191 4.58 33.27 -21.25
N ALA A 192 4.63 33.42 -19.92
CA ALA A 192 3.46 33.88 -19.17
C ALA A 192 3.12 35.32 -19.54
N LEU A 193 4.10 36.22 -19.56
CA LEU A 193 3.91 37.65 -19.86
C LEU A 193 3.33 37.90 -21.26
N GLU A 194 3.68 37.08 -22.25
CA GLU A 194 3.09 37.13 -23.60
C GLU A 194 1.57 36.93 -23.62
N GLN A 195 1.02 36.27 -22.60
CA GLN A 195 -0.42 35.99 -22.48
C GLN A 195 -1.15 37.02 -21.60
N LEU A 196 -0.41 37.77 -20.77
CA LEU A 196 -0.98 38.63 -19.76
C LEU A 196 -1.34 40.01 -20.33
N PRO A 197 -2.51 40.57 -19.97
CA PRO A 197 -2.76 42.00 -20.06
C PRO A 197 -1.78 42.81 -19.19
N GLN A 198 -1.92 44.14 -19.18
CA GLN A 198 -1.14 45.00 -18.29
C GLN A 198 -1.27 44.55 -16.82
N ILE A 199 -0.12 44.34 -16.18
CA ILE A 199 -0.02 43.87 -14.80
C ILE A 199 -0.12 45.08 -13.85
N GLU A 200 -1.00 44.98 -12.87
CA GLU A 200 -1.16 45.97 -11.80
C GLU A 200 -0.33 45.62 -10.57
N SER A 201 -0.28 44.33 -10.22
CA SER A 201 0.54 43.81 -9.13
C SER A 201 0.76 42.31 -9.26
N VAL A 202 1.79 41.80 -8.57
CA VAL A 202 2.11 40.37 -8.53
C VAL A 202 2.13 39.86 -7.09
N VAL A 203 1.55 38.69 -6.86
CA VAL A 203 1.75 37.94 -5.61
C VAL A 203 2.64 36.75 -5.89
N VAL A 204 3.69 36.57 -5.09
CA VAL A 204 4.67 35.49 -5.24
C VAL A 204 4.67 34.63 -3.99
N LEU A 205 4.51 33.32 -4.18
CA LEU A 205 4.72 32.30 -3.17
C LEU A 205 5.66 31.23 -3.73
N ALA A 206 6.84 31.10 -3.15
CA ALA A 206 7.76 30.00 -3.44
C ALA A 206 8.60 29.66 -2.20
N PRO A 207 9.03 28.41 -2.02
CA PRO A 207 9.90 28.04 -0.90
C PRO A 207 11.34 28.51 -1.10
N THR A 208 11.77 28.71 -2.36
CA THR A 208 13.14 29.10 -2.70
C THR A 208 13.13 30.36 -3.54
N HIS A 209 13.97 31.30 -3.12
CA HIS A 209 14.10 32.64 -3.69
C HIS A 209 15.53 32.86 -4.18
N SER A 210 15.69 33.66 -5.23
CA SER A 210 17.01 34.05 -5.73
C SER A 210 17.75 34.89 -4.70
N SER A 211 19.04 34.59 -4.52
CA SER A 211 19.99 35.48 -3.83
C SER A 211 20.60 36.54 -4.74
N ASN A 212 20.34 36.50 -6.06
CA ASN A 212 20.88 37.46 -7.02
C ASN A 212 20.02 38.76 -7.03
N PRO A 213 20.57 39.93 -6.62
CA PRO A 213 19.85 41.20 -6.68
C PRO A 213 19.42 41.61 -8.09
N LEU A 214 20.24 41.27 -9.10
CA LEU A 214 19.95 41.59 -10.51
C LEU A 214 18.74 40.82 -11.03
N PHE A 215 18.49 39.61 -10.50
CA PHE A 215 17.30 38.85 -10.85
C PHE A 215 16.02 39.59 -10.43
N LEU A 216 15.98 40.14 -9.21
CA LEU A 216 14.83 40.92 -8.74
C LEU A 216 14.61 42.17 -9.58
N GLN A 217 15.68 42.89 -9.93
CA GLN A 217 15.60 44.06 -10.80
C GLN A 217 14.98 43.71 -12.15
N LYS A 218 15.48 42.66 -12.81
CA LYS A 218 14.91 42.15 -14.07
C LYS A 218 13.43 41.78 -13.92
N VAL A 219 13.06 41.09 -12.83
CA VAL A 219 11.65 40.74 -12.59
C VAL A 219 10.80 42.00 -12.43
N THR A 220 11.24 43.00 -11.66
CA THR A 220 10.49 44.25 -11.50
C THR A 220 10.37 45.06 -12.79
N GLU A 221 11.39 45.05 -13.66
CA GLU A 221 11.31 45.66 -14.98
C GLU A 221 10.24 44.99 -15.86
N LEU A 222 10.07 43.67 -15.71
CA LEU A 222 9.12 42.88 -16.48
C LEU A 222 7.68 42.95 -15.94
N VAL A 223 7.50 42.93 -14.62
CA VAL A 223 6.17 42.78 -13.98
C VAL A 223 5.71 44.00 -13.19
N GLY A 224 6.55 45.01 -13.05
CA GLY A 224 6.32 46.21 -12.24
C GLY A 224 6.82 46.10 -10.80
N GLU A 225 6.77 47.23 -10.08
CA GLU A 225 7.32 47.36 -8.71
C GLU A 225 6.37 46.82 -7.61
N LYS A 226 5.09 46.63 -7.93
CA LYS A 226 4.08 46.20 -6.95
C LYS A 226 4.08 44.68 -6.79
N ILE A 227 5.02 44.17 -6.02
CA ILE A 227 5.15 42.74 -5.70
C ILE A 227 4.86 42.49 -4.22
N THR A 228 4.02 41.51 -3.93
CA THR A 228 3.75 41.01 -2.58
C THR A 228 4.29 39.58 -2.43
N PHE A 229 5.20 39.36 -1.49
CA PHE A 229 5.75 38.04 -1.19
C PHE A 229 4.98 37.36 -0.06
N LEU A 230 4.52 36.13 -0.28
CA LEU A 230 3.95 35.30 0.77
C LEU A 230 5.03 34.35 1.30
N ILE A 231 5.41 34.53 2.56
CA ILE A 231 6.64 33.96 3.13
C ILE A 231 6.31 33.11 4.35
N ASP A 232 6.83 31.88 4.39
CA ASP A 232 6.98 31.11 5.63
C ASP A 232 8.29 31.53 6.32
N PRO A 233 8.23 32.33 7.40
CA PRO A 233 9.42 32.90 8.05
C PRO A 233 10.32 31.84 8.68
N LEU A 234 9.82 30.63 8.95
CA LEU A 234 10.63 29.55 9.53
C LEU A 234 11.56 28.89 8.50
N ARG A 235 11.30 29.10 7.21
CA ARG A 235 11.96 28.37 6.12
C ARG A 235 12.49 29.27 5.02
N PHE A 236 12.05 30.51 5.00
CA PHE A 236 12.56 31.51 4.08
C PHE A 236 13.98 31.89 4.48
N SER A 237 14.92 31.60 3.58
CA SER A 237 16.30 32.00 3.67
C SER A 237 16.66 32.82 2.45
N ILE A 238 17.26 33.98 2.67
CA ILE A 238 17.87 34.80 1.63
C ILE A 238 19.20 35.33 2.14
N GLU A 239 20.16 35.44 1.23
CA GLU A 239 21.45 36.04 1.54
C GLU A 239 21.29 37.52 1.90
N LYS A 240 22.18 38.02 2.77
CA LYS A 240 22.13 39.41 3.28
C LYS A 240 22.03 40.46 2.16
N GLN A 241 22.75 40.26 1.05
CA GLN A 241 22.75 41.18 -0.08
C GLN A 241 21.39 41.24 -0.80
N ALA A 242 20.70 40.09 -0.90
CA ALA A 242 19.36 40.04 -1.49
C ALA A 242 18.31 40.64 -0.55
N LYS A 243 18.48 40.50 0.77
CA LYS A 243 17.56 41.02 1.79
C LYS A 243 17.27 42.50 1.63
N GLU A 244 18.29 43.32 1.37
CA GLU A 244 18.13 44.76 1.16
C GLU A 244 17.23 45.11 -0.04
N VAL A 245 17.22 44.25 -1.07
CA VAL A 245 16.34 44.43 -2.23
C VAL A 245 14.94 43.93 -1.91
N TYR A 246 14.81 42.77 -1.26
CA TYR A 246 13.51 42.22 -0.84
C TYR A 246 12.77 43.18 0.10
N GLU A 247 13.46 43.87 1.01
CA GLU A 247 12.89 44.85 1.95
C GLU A 247 12.11 46.00 1.31
N LYS A 248 12.24 46.22 -0.01
CA LYS A 248 11.49 47.23 -0.76
C LYS A 248 10.07 46.79 -1.13
N PHE A 249 9.75 45.51 -0.97
CA PHE A 249 8.48 44.93 -1.38
C PHE A 249 7.59 44.61 -0.17
N GLU A 250 6.29 44.47 -0.44
CA GLU A 250 5.34 44.00 0.58
C GLU A 250 5.61 42.52 0.87
N ALA A 251 5.53 42.12 2.13
CA ALA A 251 5.63 40.73 2.52
C ALA A 251 4.54 40.38 3.52
N LYS A 252 3.97 39.18 3.35
CA LYS A 252 2.99 38.60 4.26
C LYS A 252 3.52 37.30 4.81
N ARG A 253 3.38 37.14 6.12
CA ARG A 253 3.67 35.92 6.82
C ARG A 253 2.57 34.92 6.52
N LEU A 254 2.98 33.73 6.11
CA LEU A 254 2.14 32.54 6.06
C LEU A 254 2.38 31.72 7.31
N GLN A 255 1.43 31.78 8.23
CA GLN A 255 1.46 30.93 9.41
C GLN A 255 0.78 29.60 9.08
N CYS A 256 1.60 28.59 8.81
CA CYS A 256 1.16 27.22 8.62
C CYS A 256 1.03 26.51 9.98
N LYS A 257 0.21 25.46 10.05
CA LYS A 257 0.23 24.55 11.22
C LYS A 257 1.67 24.03 11.41
N PRO A 258 2.17 23.91 12.66
CA PRO A 258 3.60 23.71 12.97
C PRO A 258 4.29 22.48 12.36
N TYR A 259 3.54 21.57 11.73
CA TYR A 259 4.04 20.33 11.13
C TYR A 259 4.20 20.33 9.64
N ARG A 260 3.57 21.28 8.95
CA ARG A 260 3.52 21.21 7.51
C ARG A 260 4.39 22.29 6.91
N SER A 261 5.30 21.84 6.06
CA SER A 261 6.25 22.68 5.34
C SER A 261 5.53 23.34 4.18
N LEU A 262 5.49 24.67 4.09
CA LEU A 262 5.00 25.29 2.87
C LEU A 262 6.01 25.10 1.73
N HIS A 263 5.61 24.39 0.67
CA HIS A 263 6.45 24.11 -0.49
C HIS A 263 5.77 24.42 -1.84
N ALA A 264 4.53 24.92 -1.76
CA ALA A 264 3.75 25.47 -2.84
C ALA A 264 4.51 26.54 -3.64
N LYS A 265 4.30 26.55 -4.96
CA LYS A 265 4.87 27.51 -5.91
C LYS A 265 3.72 28.11 -6.70
N LEU A 266 3.48 29.40 -6.51
CA LEU A 266 2.30 30.10 -7.00
C LEU A 266 2.66 31.55 -7.30
N TYR A 267 2.27 32.02 -8.49
CA TYR A 267 2.42 33.39 -8.93
C TYR A 267 1.06 33.89 -9.39
N ILE A 268 0.59 34.99 -8.81
CA ILE A 268 -0.68 35.62 -9.19
C ILE A 268 -0.37 36.94 -9.85
N PHE A 269 -0.78 37.11 -11.10
CA PHE A 269 -0.67 38.37 -11.83
C PHE A 269 -2.04 39.04 -11.82
N ARG A 270 -2.17 40.14 -11.07
CA ARG A 270 -3.38 40.93 -11.05
C ARG A 270 -3.40 41.86 -12.26
N THR A 271 -4.51 41.83 -12.98
CA THR A 271 -4.75 42.68 -14.15
C THR A 271 -6.14 43.28 -14.05
N GLU A 272 -6.45 44.24 -14.91
CA GLU A 272 -7.81 44.81 -15.04
C GLU A 272 -8.88 43.73 -15.32
N LYS A 273 -8.49 42.60 -15.95
CA LYS A 273 -9.37 41.48 -16.32
C LYS A 273 -9.52 40.44 -15.22
N GLY A 274 -8.86 40.65 -14.07
CA GLY A 274 -8.82 39.74 -12.93
C GLY A 274 -7.46 39.08 -12.72
N ASP A 275 -7.43 38.11 -11.81
CA ASP A 275 -6.22 37.44 -11.33
C ASP A 275 -5.87 36.23 -12.24
N TRP A 276 -4.75 36.33 -12.95
CA TRP A 276 -4.14 35.21 -13.66
C TRP A 276 -3.26 34.41 -12.69
N THR A 277 -3.27 33.09 -12.82
CA THR A 277 -2.60 32.20 -11.85
C THR A 277 -1.61 31.29 -12.57
N LEU A 278 -0.33 31.41 -12.23
CA LEU A 278 0.75 30.52 -12.69
C LEU A 278 1.20 29.64 -11.52
N TYR A 279 1.25 28.34 -11.74
CA TYR A 279 1.82 27.39 -10.77
C TYR A 279 2.43 26.19 -11.48
N GLY A 280 3.28 25.45 -10.76
CA GLY A 280 3.99 24.29 -11.30
C GLY A 280 5.28 24.05 -10.53
N SER A 281 6.31 23.63 -11.27
CA SER A 281 7.63 23.37 -10.70
C SER A 281 8.56 24.57 -10.45
N PRO A 282 8.44 25.74 -11.13
CA PRO A 282 9.40 26.82 -10.98
C PRO A 282 9.44 27.46 -9.58
N ASN A 283 10.64 27.49 -8.99
CA ASN A 283 10.95 28.36 -7.85
C ASN A 283 11.14 29.82 -8.28
N PHE A 284 11.20 30.75 -7.34
CA PHE A 284 11.42 32.17 -7.63
C PHE A 284 12.91 32.48 -7.82
N THR A 285 13.52 31.88 -8.84
CA THR A 285 14.95 31.98 -9.15
C THR A 285 15.19 32.26 -10.64
N GLU A 286 16.37 32.78 -10.97
CA GLU A 286 16.75 33.10 -12.35
C GLU A 286 16.72 31.87 -13.25
N ASN A 287 17.34 30.78 -12.82
CA ASN A 287 17.39 29.52 -13.57
C ASN A 287 16.01 28.90 -13.82
N ALA A 288 15.02 29.13 -12.95
CA ALA A 288 13.70 28.53 -13.07
C ALA A 288 12.70 29.39 -13.87
N LEU A 289 12.82 30.72 -13.81
CA LEU A 289 11.83 31.64 -14.40
C LEU A 289 12.34 32.45 -15.60
N LEU A 290 13.61 32.85 -15.61
CA LEU A 290 14.18 33.79 -16.59
C LEU A 290 15.17 33.16 -17.57
N MET A 291 15.48 31.88 -17.42
CA MET A 291 16.36 31.15 -18.34
C MET A 291 15.61 30.00 -19.00
N ASP A 292 15.87 29.79 -20.29
CA ASP A 292 15.49 28.56 -20.97
C ASP A 292 16.52 27.45 -20.68
N ALA A 293 16.12 26.20 -20.96
CA ALA A 293 16.96 25.04 -20.68
C ALA A 293 18.25 25.00 -21.52
N ALA A 294 18.24 25.55 -22.74
CA ALA A 294 19.41 25.55 -23.64
C ALA A 294 20.50 26.54 -23.16
N GLY A 295 20.08 27.64 -22.54
CA GLY A 295 20.89 28.67 -21.90
C GLY A 295 21.41 28.29 -20.51
N GLY A 296 21.08 27.09 -20.01
CA GLY A 296 21.51 26.62 -18.68
C GLY A 296 20.49 26.83 -17.57
N GLY A 297 19.27 27.25 -17.90
CA GLY A 297 18.14 27.21 -16.98
C GLY A 297 17.73 25.78 -16.62
N ASN A 298 16.92 25.66 -15.58
CA ASN A 298 16.30 24.39 -15.21
C ASN A 298 15.30 23.96 -16.29
N VAL A 299 15.11 22.65 -16.43
CA VAL A 299 13.93 22.11 -17.10
C VAL A 299 12.75 22.22 -16.15
N GLU A 300 11.77 23.05 -16.47
CA GLU A 300 10.61 23.34 -15.64
C GLU A 300 9.32 23.23 -16.48
N ALA A 301 8.21 22.95 -15.80
CA ALA A 301 6.88 22.93 -16.41
C ALA A 301 5.87 23.65 -15.49
N ALA A 302 4.97 24.42 -16.10
CA ALA A 302 3.96 25.19 -15.39
C ALA A 302 2.64 25.28 -16.17
N ILE A 303 1.57 25.61 -15.45
CA ILE A 303 0.27 25.94 -16.03
C ILE A 303 -0.05 27.39 -15.70
N LEU A 304 -0.46 28.13 -16.73
CA LEU A 304 -1.06 29.44 -16.60
C LEU A 304 -2.58 29.33 -16.78
N ILE A 305 -3.33 29.77 -15.78
CA ILE A 305 -4.79 29.81 -15.79
C ILE A 305 -5.27 31.27 -15.91
N PRO A 306 -6.18 31.58 -16.86
CA PRO A 306 -6.79 32.90 -16.97
C PRO A 306 -7.82 33.16 -15.86
N PRO A 307 -8.21 34.43 -15.63
CA PRO A 307 -9.25 34.79 -14.68
C PRO A 307 -10.55 34.05 -14.99
N SER A 308 -11.18 33.51 -13.95
CA SER A 308 -12.45 32.78 -14.04
C SER A 308 -13.31 33.10 -12.83
N ALA A 309 -14.62 33.27 -13.04
CA ALA A 309 -15.58 33.49 -11.96
C ALA A 309 -15.60 32.35 -10.92
N ASN A 310 -15.16 31.14 -11.32
CA ASN A 310 -15.13 29.95 -10.48
C ASN A 310 -13.76 29.69 -9.84
N TRP A 311 -12.76 30.55 -10.08
CA TRP A 311 -11.41 30.39 -9.53
C TRP A 311 -11.06 31.57 -8.62
N ASN A 312 -10.79 31.26 -7.36
CA ASN A 312 -10.24 32.20 -6.40
C ASN A 312 -9.05 31.54 -5.69
N TRP A 313 -7.84 31.92 -6.07
CA TRP A 313 -6.61 31.36 -5.50
C TRP A 313 -6.54 31.49 -3.97
N LYS A 314 -7.23 32.46 -3.36
CA LYS A 314 -7.27 32.61 -1.89
C LYS A 314 -7.93 31.43 -1.20
N GLN A 315 -8.84 30.73 -1.88
CA GLN A 315 -9.47 29.52 -1.35
C GLN A 315 -8.48 28.38 -1.13
N LEU A 316 -7.31 28.40 -1.79
CA LEU A 316 -6.23 27.44 -1.52
C LEU A 316 -5.69 27.53 -0.08
N PHE A 317 -5.88 28.70 0.55
CA PHE A 317 -5.35 29.01 1.87
C PHE A 317 -6.39 28.89 2.98
N GLU A 318 -7.68 28.86 2.64
CA GLU A 318 -8.78 28.83 3.61
C GLU A 318 -8.71 27.61 4.55
N GLY A 319 -8.63 27.87 5.85
CA GLY A 319 -8.54 26.83 6.89
C GLY A 319 -7.19 26.11 6.98
N VAL A 320 -6.20 26.48 6.16
CA VAL A 320 -4.88 25.84 6.11
C VAL A 320 -3.77 26.76 6.62
N VAL A 321 -3.80 28.03 6.21
CA VAL A 321 -2.81 29.03 6.57
C VAL A 321 -3.48 30.33 7.00
N THR A 322 -2.88 31.01 7.96
CA THR A 322 -3.28 32.38 8.34
C THR A 322 -2.29 33.36 7.75
N LEU A 323 -2.81 34.41 7.10
CA LEU A 323 -2.01 35.52 6.59
C LEU A 323 -1.91 36.61 7.65
N SER A 324 -0.69 37.10 7.91
CA SER A 324 -0.46 38.32 8.67
C SER A 324 0.59 39.19 7.99
N GLU A 325 0.69 40.46 8.37
CA GLU A 325 1.77 41.32 7.90
C GLU A 325 3.13 40.77 8.36
N LEU A 326 4.15 40.96 7.53
CA LEU A 326 5.53 40.58 7.82
C LEU A 326 6.47 41.71 7.45
N ASN A 327 7.21 42.21 8.43
CA ASN A 327 8.33 43.07 8.12
C ASN A 327 9.55 42.19 7.79
N LEU A 328 10.04 42.25 6.56
CA LEU A 328 11.20 41.47 6.11
C LEU A 328 12.46 41.73 6.95
N ARG A 329 12.55 42.88 7.62
CA ARG A 329 13.65 43.19 8.56
C ARG A 329 13.69 42.22 9.74
N GLU A 330 12.52 41.73 10.17
CA GLU A 330 12.37 40.79 11.29
C GLU A 330 12.81 39.36 10.93
N LEU A 331 13.02 39.05 9.65
CA LEU A 331 13.54 37.75 9.24
C LEU A 331 15.02 37.66 9.61
N HIS A 332 15.37 36.71 10.47
CA HIS A 332 16.76 36.36 10.70
C HIS A 332 17.34 35.83 9.38
N ALA A 333 18.56 36.26 9.03
CA ALA A 333 19.29 35.62 7.95
C ALA A 333 19.49 34.16 8.37
N ALA A 334 18.84 33.24 7.68
CA ALA A 334 19.03 31.83 7.97
C ALA A 334 20.47 31.48 7.61
N GLU A 335 21.19 30.92 8.59
CA GLU A 335 22.30 30.02 8.27
C GLU A 335 21.77 29.03 7.23
N LYS A 336 22.56 28.74 6.18
CA LYS A 336 22.17 27.75 5.16
C LYS A 336 21.50 26.60 5.89
N PRO A 337 20.28 26.20 5.52
CA PRO A 337 19.73 24.99 6.10
C PRO A 337 20.73 23.91 5.75
N ASP A 338 21.51 23.47 6.74
CA ASP A 338 22.07 22.14 6.69
C ASP A 338 20.90 21.27 6.28
N GLU A 339 21.11 20.41 5.29
CA GLU A 339 20.24 19.26 5.12
C GLU A 339 20.36 18.47 6.42
N GLU A 340 19.68 18.92 7.48
CA GLU A 340 19.75 18.30 8.78
C GLU A 340 19.24 16.88 8.50
N PRO A 341 20.07 15.85 8.74
CA PRO A 341 19.64 14.48 8.62
C PRO A 341 18.35 14.40 9.44
N ALA A 342 17.29 13.87 8.83
CA ALA A 342 15.95 13.88 9.40
C ALA A 342 16.06 13.56 10.89
N LYS A 343 15.83 14.58 11.74
CA LYS A 343 16.02 14.44 13.18
C LYS A 343 15.23 13.19 13.58
N PRO A 344 15.87 12.21 14.26
CA PRO A 344 15.22 10.95 14.59
C PRO A 344 13.87 11.26 15.22
N GLN A 345 12.82 10.61 14.70
CA GLN A 345 11.45 10.92 15.05
C GLN A 345 11.29 10.74 16.56
N ILE A 346 11.13 11.85 17.29
CA ILE A 346 11.19 11.88 18.76
C ILE A 346 10.00 11.11 19.36
N VAL A 347 8.85 11.16 18.66
CA VAL A 347 7.60 10.49 19.01
C VAL A 347 6.93 9.92 17.76
N GLU A 348 6.53 8.65 17.83
CA GLU A 348 5.81 7.96 16.76
C GLU A 348 4.43 8.59 16.52
N GLY A 349 4.00 8.64 15.25
CA GLY A 349 2.69 9.16 14.84
C GLY A 349 1.54 8.14 15.01
N CYS A 350 1.77 7.02 15.69
CA CYS A 350 0.77 5.99 15.90
C CYS A 350 0.81 5.49 17.35
N GLY A 351 -0.37 5.34 17.93
CA GLY A 351 -0.56 4.72 19.23
C GLY A 351 -1.62 3.62 19.18
N TYR A 352 -1.80 2.90 20.28
CA TYR A 352 -2.86 1.90 20.43
C TYR A 352 -3.63 2.12 21.72
N GLU A 353 -4.92 1.80 21.71
CA GLU A 353 -5.76 1.78 22.90
C GLU A 353 -5.63 0.41 23.59
N THR A 354 -5.27 0.42 24.87
CA THR A 354 -5.32 -0.74 25.77
C THR A 354 -6.75 -0.99 26.23
N LEU A 355 -6.97 -2.16 26.81
CA LEU A 355 -8.29 -2.60 27.25
C LEU A 355 -8.85 -1.79 28.42
N ASP A 356 -7.99 -1.26 29.28
CA ASP A 356 -8.37 -0.34 30.36
C ASP A 356 -8.61 1.10 29.88
N GLY A 357 -8.73 1.31 28.55
CA GLY A 357 -9.03 2.60 27.95
C GLY A 357 -7.85 3.57 27.97
N LYS A 358 -6.61 3.10 28.11
CA LYS A 358 -5.42 3.94 27.99
C LYS A 358 -4.91 3.94 26.56
N GLY A 359 -4.37 5.06 26.10
CA GLY A 359 -3.57 5.13 24.88
C GLY A 359 -2.10 4.94 25.22
N ILE A 360 -1.38 4.22 24.36
CA ILE A 360 0.07 4.08 24.42
C ILE A 360 0.67 4.53 23.09
N ILE A 361 1.60 5.48 23.14
CA ILE A 361 2.37 5.99 21.98
C ILE A 361 3.86 5.82 22.28
N LEU A 362 4.64 5.37 21.30
CA LEU A 362 6.09 5.25 21.48
C LEU A 362 6.76 6.61 21.29
N ALA A 363 7.66 6.94 22.19
CA ALA A 363 8.42 8.19 22.25
C ALA A 363 9.91 7.91 22.52
N PRO A 364 10.60 7.13 21.67
CA PRO A 364 11.96 6.67 21.94
C PRO A 364 12.98 7.82 22.01
N GLY A 365 12.68 8.98 21.42
CA GLY A 365 13.54 10.16 21.47
C GLY A 365 13.22 11.13 22.60
N MET A 366 12.20 10.88 23.44
CA MET A 366 11.86 11.77 24.56
C MET A 366 12.51 11.33 25.89
N PRO A 367 13.06 12.27 26.68
CA PRO A 367 13.57 11.95 28.01
C PRO A 367 12.47 11.40 28.94
N ASN A 368 12.81 10.39 29.73
CA ASN A 368 11.95 9.86 30.78
C ASN A 368 11.54 10.98 31.77
N GLY A 369 10.26 11.05 32.11
CA GLY A 369 9.68 12.10 32.96
C GLY A 369 9.23 13.37 32.22
N SER A 370 9.50 13.50 30.92
CA SER A 370 9.04 14.65 30.13
C SER A 370 7.52 14.79 30.16
N ILE A 371 7.01 15.98 30.50
CA ILE A 371 5.57 16.26 30.53
C ILE A 371 5.06 16.54 29.12
N VAL A 372 3.97 15.87 28.75
CA VAL A 372 3.27 16.06 27.48
C VAL A 372 1.76 16.20 27.69
N TYR A 373 1.09 16.82 26.74
CA TYR A 373 -0.35 17.06 26.74
C TYR A 373 -0.95 16.50 25.46
N ILE A 374 -1.96 15.65 25.59
CA ILE A 374 -2.58 14.97 24.45
C ILE A 374 -3.95 15.56 24.21
N HIS A 375 -4.12 16.16 23.05
CA HIS A 375 -5.37 16.71 22.58
C HIS A 375 -6.03 15.72 21.63
N PHE A 376 -7.28 15.37 21.90
CA PHE A 376 -8.05 14.48 21.05
C PHE A 376 -8.95 15.31 20.12
N TYR A 377 -8.96 14.98 18.83
CA TYR A 377 -9.79 15.72 17.88
C TYR A 377 -11.27 15.60 18.26
N GLY A 378 -11.93 16.73 18.45
CA GLY A 378 -13.35 16.81 18.84
C GLY A 378 -13.58 16.94 20.35
N THR A 379 -12.53 16.98 21.17
CA THR A 379 -12.64 17.29 22.62
C THR A 379 -12.00 18.63 22.92
N ALA A 380 -12.54 19.40 23.87
CA ALA A 380 -11.94 20.67 24.29
C ALA A 380 -10.73 20.50 25.23
N GLU A 381 -10.63 19.36 25.91
CA GLU A 381 -9.63 19.12 26.95
C GLU A 381 -8.34 18.49 26.42
N ARG A 382 -7.24 18.73 27.13
CA ARG A 382 -5.94 18.07 26.90
C ARG A 382 -5.61 17.18 28.07
N VAL A 383 -5.26 15.92 27.80
CA VAL A 383 -4.82 14.96 28.82
C VAL A 383 -3.34 15.14 29.08
N LYS A 384 -2.99 15.62 30.28
CA LYS A 384 -1.61 15.74 30.75
C LYS A 384 -1.08 14.36 31.15
N THR A 385 0.09 14.00 30.63
CA THR A 385 0.81 12.78 31.06
C THR A 385 2.33 13.00 31.00
N LYS A 386 3.10 11.97 31.36
CA LYS A 386 4.57 11.94 31.29
C LYS A 386 5.05 10.81 30.39
N VAL A 387 6.24 11.00 29.82
CA VAL A 387 6.97 9.95 29.11
C VAL A 387 7.57 8.99 30.12
N GLU A 388 7.28 7.70 30.00
CA GLU A 388 7.83 6.63 30.83
C GLU A 388 8.47 5.55 29.95
N SER A 389 9.77 5.31 30.12
CA SER A 389 10.52 4.28 29.38
C SER A 389 10.35 4.36 27.85
N GLY A 390 10.38 5.59 27.31
CA GLY A 390 10.16 5.83 25.89
C GLY A 390 8.73 5.60 25.42
N LYS A 391 7.74 5.64 26.33
CA LYS A 391 6.31 5.52 26.03
C LYS A 391 5.54 6.70 26.62
N ILE A 392 4.49 7.13 25.95
CA ILE A 392 3.51 8.08 26.45
C ILE A 392 2.25 7.27 26.75
N ILE A 393 1.87 7.16 28.02
CA ILE A 393 0.71 6.40 28.48
C ILE A 393 -0.33 7.37 29.05
N PHE A 394 -1.58 7.29 28.62
CA PHE A 394 -2.61 8.28 28.99
C PHE A 394 -4.00 7.67 28.99
N THR A 395 -4.92 8.20 29.77
CA THR A 395 -6.32 7.77 29.74
C THR A 395 -7.04 8.42 28.56
N ILE A 396 -7.73 7.63 27.74
CA ILE A 396 -8.55 8.13 26.63
C ILE A 396 -9.89 8.60 27.20
N PRO A 397 -10.36 9.82 26.85
CA PRO A 397 -11.67 10.29 27.26
C PRO A 397 -12.77 9.30 26.83
N PRO A 398 -13.68 8.88 27.73
CA PRO A 398 -14.65 7.82 27.45
C PRO A 398 -15.67 8.21 26.38
N ASP A 399 -15.92 9.51 26.22
CA ASP A 399 -16.82 10.13 25.25
C ASP A 399 -16.16 10.40 23.88
N TRP A 400 -14.82 10.38 23.81
CA TRP A 400 -14.12 10.52 22.55
C TRP A 400 -14.29 9.24 21.72
N THR A 401 -14.83 9.35 20.50
CA THR A 401 -15.02 8.24 19.54
C THR A 401 -14.10 8.33 18.31
N GLY A 402 -13.32 9.40 18.21
CA GLY A 402 -12.38 9.62 17.12
C GLY A 402 -11.15 8.70 17.18
N THR A 403 -10.25 8.86 16.23
CA THR A 403 -8.96 8.14 16.19
C THR A 403 -7.75 9.09 16.13
N LYS A 404 -7.94 10.38 15.89
CA LYS A 404 -6.85 11.36 15.70
C LYS A 404 -6.49 12.14 16.97
N TYR A 405 -5.21 12.29 17.24
CA TYR A 405 -4.69 13.06 18.38
C TYR A 405 -3.52 13.97 18.01
N GLU A 406 -3.21 14.89 18.91
CA GLU A 406 -2.11 15.85 18.89
C GLU A 406 -1.36 15.80 20.24
N ILE A 407 -0.03 15.79 20.27
CA ILE A 407 0.80 15.75 21.48
C ILE A 407 1.61 17.04 21.59
N PHE A 408 1.39 17.81 22.65
CA PHE A 408 2.13 19.03 22.97
C PHE A 408 3.13 18.78 24.10
N ASN A 409 4.24 19.51 24.15
CA ASN A 409 5.15 19.54 25.30
C ASN A 409 4.65 20.50 26.39
N GLU A 410 5.41 20.69 27.47
CA GLU A 410 5.00 21.56 28.59
C GLU A 410 4.84 23.03 28.22
N ASN A 411 5.58 23.50 27.22
CA ASN A 411 5.51 24.86 26.71
C ASN A 411 4.32 25.06 25.75
N GLY A 412 3.47 24.05 25.58
CA GLY A 412 2.33 24.10 24.67
C GLY A 412 2.73 24.03 23.19
N MET A 413 3.98 23.70 22.87
CA MET A 413 4.40 23.43 21.49
C MET A 413 3.95 22.02 21.12
N LEU A 414 3.27 21.90 20.00
CA LEU A 414 2.94 20.59 19.43
C LEU A 414 4.30 19.92 19.11
N ILE A 415 4.48 18.65 19.50
CA ILE A 415 5.66 17.81 19.19
C ILE A 415 5.37 16.60 18.30
N SER A 416 4.13 16.09 18.25
CA SER A 416 3.72 15.01 17.33
C SER A 416 2.20 15.00 17.16
N PHE A 417 1.69 14.33 16.13
CA PHE A 417 0.26 14.06 15.93
C PHE A 417 0.12 12.69 15.29
N GLY A 418 -1.05 12.07 15.43
CA GLY A 418 -1.16 10.68 15.03
C GLY A 418 -2.55 10.07 15.10
N ILE A 419 -2.58 8.75 14.94
CA ILE A 419 -3.79 7.94 15.02
C ILE A 419 -3.65 6.92 16.16
N ILE A 420 -4.61 6.88 17.07
CA ILE A 420 -4.77 5.78 18.03
C ILE A 420 -5.58 4.68 17.35
N ASN A 421 -4.98 3.50 17.26
CA ASN A 421 -5.68 2.31 16.79
C ASN A 421 -6.62 1.79 17.88
N ARG A 422 -7.92 1.99 17.67
CA ARG A 422 -9.01 1.60 18.60
C ARG A 422 -9.71 0.32 18.17
N THR A 423 -8.96 -0.69 17.73
CA THR A 423 -9.53 -2.02 17.36
C THR A 423 -10.14 -2.74 18.58
N ARG A 424 -11.22 -2.21 19.15
CA ARG A 424 -12.06 -2.84 20.17
C ARG A 424 -12.75 -4.12 19.65
N ILE A 425 -12.73 -4.37 18.34
CA ILE A 425 -13.42 -5.51 17.71
C ILE A 425 -12.65 -6.84 17.88
N SER A 426 -11.36 -6.84 18.23
CA SER A 426 -10.53 -8.06 18.26
C SER A 426 -9.75 -8.32 19.55
N ILE A 427 -9.88 -7.48 20.58
CA ILE A 427 -9.03 -7.53 21.79
C ILE A 427 -9.67 -8.18 23.03
N PRO A 428 -11.01 -8.29 23.23
CA PRO A 428 -11.57 -8.87 24.46
C PRO A 428 -11.21 -10.35 24.77
N LYS A 429 -10.44 -11.03 23.91
CA LYS A 429 -10.04 -12.44 24.09
C LYS A 429 -8.56 -12.65 24.41
N PHE A 430 -7.78 -11.58 24.51
CA PHE A 430 -6.34 -11.67 24.81
C PHE A 430 -6.01 -11.42 26.28
N GLU A 431 -6.96 -10.93 27.09
CA GLU A 431 -6.80 -10.69 28.54
C GLU A 431 -6.46 -11.96 29.34
N GLU A 432 -6.83 -13.14 28.85
CA GLU A 432 -6.56 -14.41 29.55
C GLU A 432 -5.16 -14.99 29.27
N TYR A 433 -4.42 -14.41 28.33
CA TYR A 433 -3.09 -14.85 27.95
C TYR A 433 -2.12 -13.77 28.39
N ASN A 434 -1.43 -14.02 29.51
CA ASN A 434 -0.46 -13.13 30.13
C ASN A 434 0.77 -12.96 29.21
N LEU A 435 0.60 -12.29 28.07
CA LEU A 435 1.61 -12.06 27.05
C LEU A 435 2.53 -10.94 27.54
N ASP A 436 3.85 -11.16 27.43
CA ASP A 436 4.81 -10.11 27.75
C ASP A 436 4.75 -8.96 26.72
N GLU A 437 5.32 -7.82 27.11
CA GLU A 437 5.28 -6.60 26.30
C GLU A 437 6.00 -6.74 24.93
N ASP A 438 6.97 -7.65 24.81
CA ASP A 438 7.71 -7.89 23.56
C ASP A 438 6.85 -8.70 22.57
N ALA A 439 6.09 -9.68 23.06
CA ALA A 439 5.13 -10.44 22.27
C ALA A 439 3.96 -9.56 21.77
N LEU A 440 3.48 -8.64 22.62
CA LEU A 440 2.52 -7.62 22.23
C LEU A 440 3.11 -6.69 21.16
N ARG A 441 4.36 -6.26 21.31
CA ARG A 441 5.07 -5.42 20.32
C ARG A 441 5.21 -6.10 18.96
N GLU A 442 5.60 -7.37 18.93
CA GLU A 442 5.71 -8.16 17.69
C GLU A 442 4.35 -8.46 17.06
N PHE A 443 3.32 -8.71 17.88
CA PHE A 443 1.95 -8.85 17.42
C PHE A 443 1.42 -7.55 16.78
N TYR A 444 1.70 -6.38 17.36
CA TYR A 444 1.35 -5.10 16.76
C TYR A 444 2.15 -4.81 15.48
N ARG A 445 3.44 -5.19 15.41
CA ARG A 445 4.23 -5.13 14.15
C ARG A 445 3.64 -6.04 13.07
N PHE A 446 3.18 -7.23 13.44
CA PHE A 446 2.49 -8.17 12.55
C PHE A 446 1.12 -7.64 12.10
N MET A 447 0.32 -7.08 13.01
CA MET A 447 -0.97 -6.46 12.69
C MET A 447 -0.80 -5.21 11.81
N ARG A 448 0.28 -4.43 11.99
CA ARG A 448 0.66 -3.32 11.09
C ARG A 448 1.02 -3.81 9.68
N LYS A 449 1.75 -4.93 9.57
CA LYS A 449 2.02 -5.59 8.29
C LYS A 449 0.75 -6.11 7.62
N LEU A 450 -0.23 -6.60 8.40
CA LEU A 450 -1.53 -7.05 7.89
C LEU A 450 -2.48 -5.88 7.54
N GLN A 451 -2.45 -4.78 8.28
CA GLN A 451 -3.28 -3.60 8.00
C GLN A 451 -2.78 -2.84 6.77
N ASN A 452 -1.46 -2.83 6.52
CA ASN A 452 -0.88 -2.33 5.27
C ASN A 452 -1.20 -3.21 4.05
N ILE A 453 -1.84 -4.38 4.24
CA ILE A 453 -2.36 -5.24 3.17
C ILE A 453 -3.84 -4.92 2.85
N PHE A 454 -4.56 -4.20 3.73
CA PHE A 454 -5.97 -3.83 3.55
C PHE A 454 -6.27 -2.37 3.99
N PRO A 455 -5.92 -1.36 3.19
CA PRO A 455 -6.18 0.05 3.53
C PRO A 455 -7.67 0.47 3.44
N ASP A 456 -8.51 -0.25 2.68
CA ASP A 456 -9.83 0.25 2.23
C ASP A 456 -11.07 -0.28 2.97
N GLN A 457 -10.98 -0.72 4.23
CA GLN A 457 -12.18 -1.12 4.97
C GLN A 457 -12.34 -0.45 6.32
N ARG A 458 -12.58 0.88 6.33
CA ARG A 458 -13.40 1.55 7.36
C ARG A 458 -14.23 2.71 6.80
N THR A 459 -15.55 2.49 6.90
CA THR A 459 -16.67 3.45 7.00
C THR A 459 -16.99 4.35 5.79
N ASN A 460 -17.77 3.80 4.86
CA ASN A 460 -18.92 4.53 4.31
C ASN A 460 -20.16 4.12 5.12
N GLU A 461 -21.05 5.09 5.35
CA GLU A 461 -22.32 4.95 6.06
C GLU A 461 -23.18 3.76 5.56
N PRO A 462 -24.06 3.19 6.41
CA PRO A 462 -24.95 2.11 5.98
C PRO A 462 -25.92 2.64 4.92
N GLU A 463 -25.76 2.18 3.68
CA GLU A 463 -26.83 2.25 2.69
C GLU A 463 -28.07 1.57 3.28
N LYS A 464 -29.22 2.25 3.16
CA LYS A 464 -30.52 1.73 3.60
C LYS A 464 -30.71 0.32 3.06
N LEU A 465 -30.85 -0.63 3.98
CA LEU A 465 -31.27 -2.00 3.67
C LEU A 465 -32.56 -1.94 2.83
N PRO A 466 -32.61 -2.58 1.64
CA PRO A 466 -33.87 -2.78 0.95
C PRO A 466 -34.77 -3.67 1.83
N GLU A 467 -36.05 -3.32 1.90
CA GLU A 467 -37.05 -4.12 2.59
C GLU A 467 -37.01 -5.58 2.12
N VAL A 468 -36.90 -6.48 3.09
CA VAL A 468 -36.94 -7.92 2.88
C VAL A 468 -38.32 -8.29 2.35
N VAL A 469 -38.40 -8.68 1.09
CA VAL A 469 -39.57 -9.40 0.57
C VAL A 469 -39.63 -10.73 1.31
N ILE A 470 -40.68 -10.91 2.11
CA ILE A 470 -41.01 -12.17 2.78
C ILE A 470 -41.33 -13.18 1.66
N ILE A 471 -40.45 -14.17 1.48
CA ILE A 471 -40.68 -15.28 0.56
C ILE A 471 -41.69 -16.23 1.21
N ASP A 472 -42.77 -16.48 0.47
CA ASP A 472 -43.89 -17.38 0.80
C ASP A 472 -43.39 -18.78 1.25
N GLU A 473 -43.85 -19.22 2.44
CA GLU A 473 -43.57 -20.55 3.02
C GLU A 473 -44.00 -21.71 2.12
N LYS A 474 -44.83 -21.47 1.10
CA LYS A 474 -45.27 -22.50 0.14
C LYS A 474 -44.17 -22.98 -0.83
N LEU A 475 -42.98 -22.37 -0.86
CA LEU A 475 -41.86 -22.83 -1.69
C LEU A 475 -40.98 -23.93 -1.04
N LEU A 476 -41.28 -24.35 0.19
CA LEU A 476 -40.60 -25.48 0.85
C LEU A 476 -41.19 -26.84 0.46
N SER A 477 -41.21 -27.17 -0.84
CA SER A 477 -41.56 -28.52 -1.30
C SER A 477 -40.30 -29.37 -1.62
N LYS A 478 -40.04 -30.33 -0.72
CA LYS A 478 -39.16 -31.51 -0.78
C LYS A 478 -37.64 -31.28 -1.01
N PRO A 479 -36.77 -31.92 -0.20
CA PRO A 479 -35.34 -31.91 -0.46
C PRO A 479 -35.07 -32.57 -1.82
N PRO A 480 -34.21 -32.00 -2.68
CA PRO A 480 -33.96 -32.57 -3.99
C PRO A 480 -33.35 -33.96 -3.82
N LYS A 481 -33.98 -34.97 -4.43
CA LYS A 481 -33.32 -36.25 -4.76
C LYS A 481 -32.25 -35.98 -5.83
N ARG A 482 -31.19 -35.26 -5.49
CA ARG A 482 -29.97 -35.28 -6.31
C ARG A 482 -29.17 -36.47 -5.82
N GLU A 483 -29.14 -37.53 -6.62
CA GLU A 483 -28.06 -38.49 -6.55
C GLU A 483 -26.75 -37.69 -6.57
N TRP A 484 -25.97 -37.91 -5.52
CA TRP A 484 -24.66 -37.30 -5.42
C TRP A 484 -23.81 -38.01 -6.47
N ASN A 485 -23.65 -37.40 -7.64
CA ASN A 485 -22.58 -37.76 -8.56
C ASN A 485 -21.29 -37.41 -7.84
N SER A 486 -20.76 -38.35 -7.07
CA SER A 486 -19.40 -38.25 -6.56
C SER A 486 -18.54 -37.94 -7.76
N TYR A 487 -17.74 -36.87 -7.66
CA TYR A 487 -16.82 -36.48 -8.71
C TYR A 487 -15.91 -37.65 -9.17
N SER A 488 -15.86 -38.75 -8.40
CA SER A 488 -15.11 -40.00 -8.60
C SER A 488 -15.22 -40.66 -9.98
N VAL A 489 -16.30 -40.51 -10.75
CA VAL A 489 -16.36 -41.15 -12.08
C VAL A 489 -15.40 -40.44 -13.06
N SER A 490 -15.30 -39.12 -12.99
CA SER A 490 -14.32 -38.35 -13.79
C SER A 490 -12.87 -38.51 -13.31
N PHE A 491 -12.66 -39.07 -12.10
CA PHE A 491 -11.34 -39.37 -11.55
C PHE A 491 -10.74 -40.67 -12.10
N GLN A 492 -11.57 -41.58 -12.62
CA GLN A 492 -11.11 -42.87 -13.15
C GLN A 492 -10.47 -42.76 -14.55
N GLU A 493 -10.71 -41.65 -15.27
CA GLU A 493 -10.24 -41.45 -16.65
C GLU A 493 -9.00 -40.53 -16.75
N LEU A 494 -8.60 -39.87 -15.66
CA LEU A 494 -7.46 -38.96 -15.65
C LEU A 494 -6.18 -39.68 -15.24
N SER A 495 -5.07 -39.40 -15.92
CA SER A 495 -3.77 -39.84 -15.43
C SER A 495 -3.44 -39.18 -14.09
N THR A 496 -2.64 -39.84 -13.27
CA THR A 496 -2.25 -39.41 -11.92
C THR A 496 -1.70 -37.99 -11.86
N ASP A 497 -0.88 -37.58 -12.84
CA ASP A 497 -0.34 -36.22 -12.92
C ASP A 497 -1.39 -35.18 -13.32
N GLN A 498 -2.31 -35.56 -14.21
CA GLN A 498 -3.41 -34.67 -14.62
C GLN A 498 -4.37 -34.41 -13.45
N LEU A 499 -4.58 -35.42 -12.61
CA LEU A 499 -5.42 -35.39 -11.43
C LEU A 499 -4.92 -34.34 -10.43
N TYR A 500 -3.65 -34.46 -10.02
CA TYR A 500 -3.02 -33.54 -9.07
C TYR A 500 -2.87 -32.12 -9.65
N SER A 501 -2.40 -32.00 -10.89
CA SER A 501 -2.19 -30.70 -11.55
C SER A 501 -3.49 -29.91 -11.72
N LYS A 502 -4.60 -30.57 -12.10
CA LYS A 502 -5.92 -29.92 -12.20
C LYS A 502 -6.43 -29.45 -10.85
N ALA A 503 -6.27 -30.24 -9.80
CA ALA A 503 -6.69 -29.86 -8.46
C ALA A 503 -5.86 -28.68 -7.92
N LYS A 504 -4.54 -28.71 -8.08
CA LYS A 504 -3.63 -27.59 -7.74
C LYS A 504 -4.02 -26.30 -8.47
N LYS A 505 -4.27 -26.37 -9.78
CA LYS A 505 -4.71 -25.21 -10.58
C LYS A 505 -6.06 -24.67 -10.10
N LYS A 506 -6.97 -25.55 -9.70
CA LYS A 506 -8.27 -25.15 -9.13
C LYS A 506 -8.11 -24.47 -7.77
N LEU A 507 -7.27 -25.00 -6.87
CA LEU A 507 -6.96 -24.35 -5.60
C LEU A 507 -6.36 -22.96 -5.80
N ALA A 508 -5.36 -22.83 -6.67
CA ALA A 508 -4.78 -21.53 -7.01
C ALA A 508 -5.82 -20.55 -7.57
N LYS A 509 -6.70 -21.01 -8.48
CA LYS A 509 -7.79 -20.19 -9.04
C LYS A 509 -8.80 -19.78 -7.97
N THR A 510 -9.18 -20.68 -7.08
CA THR A 510 -10.15 -20.38 -6.02
C THR A 510 -9.58 -19.42 -4.99
N ILE A 511 -8.30 -19.54 -4.66
CA ILE A 511 -7.58 -18.56 -3.82
C ILE A 511 -7.58 -17.19 -4.49
N ASN A 512 -7.23 -17.12 -5.77
CA ASN A 512 -7.28 -15.88 -6.54
C ASN A 512 -8.70 -15.29 -6.59
N SER A 513 -9.72 -16.14 -6.72
CA SER A 513 -11.12 -15.71 -6.73
C SER A 513 -11.58 -15.23 -5.35
N LEU A 514 -11.11 -15.85 -4.26
CA LEU A 514 -11.37 -15.43 -2.88
C LEU A 514 -10.76 -14.05 -2.61
N PHE A 515 -9.54 -13.80 -3.08
CA PHE A 515 -8.89 -12.49 -3.02
C PHE A 515 -9.61 -11.41 -3.84
N GLN A 516 -10.36 -11.81 -4.87
CA GLN A 516 -11.19 -10.92 -5.67
C GLN A 516 -12.61 -10.74 -5.08
N GLY A 517 -12.92 -11.34 -3.93
CA GLY A 517 -14.28 -11.36 -3.36
C GLY A 517 -15.27 -12.25 -4.11
N ASN A 518 -14.80 -12.97 -5.12
CA ASN A 518 -15.60 -13.79 -6.05
C ASN A 518 -15.69 -15.26 -5.64
N ALA A 519 -15.02 -15.65 -4.55
CA ALA A 519 -15.17 -16.97 -3.97
C ALA A 519 -15.39 -16.90 -2.45
N SER A 520 -16.10 -17.88 -1.91
CA SER A 520 -16.35 -18.02 -0.49
C SER A 520 -15.28 -18.88 0.19
N LEU A 521 -15.13 -18.74 1.51
CA LEU A 521 -14.29 -19.63 2.33
C LEU A 521 -14.61 -21.13 2.08
N ARG A 522 -15.88 -21.45 1.85
CA ARG A 522 -16.31 -22.81 1.46
C ARG A 522 -15.66 -23.31 0.16
N GLN A 523 -15.60 -22.47 -0.88
CA GLN A 523 -14.99 -22.87 -2.15
C GLN A 523 -13.48 -23.10 -1.97
N LEU A 524 -12.82 -22.30 -1.14
CA LEU A 524 -11.43 -22.51 -0.76
C LEU A 524 -11.22 -23.87 -0.09
N LEU A 525 -12.01 -24.18 0.95
CA LEU A 525 -11.90 -25.45 1.67
C LEU A 525 -12.15 -26.65 0.75
N SER A 526 -13.16 -26.59 -0.12
CA SER A 526 -13.42 -27.65 -1.11
C SER A 526 -12.30 -27.80 -2.14
N SER A 527 -11.62 -26.71 -2.51
CA SER A 527 -10.50 -26.79 -3.46
C SER A 527 -9.22 -27.31 -2.79
N LEU A 528 -9.05 -27.01 -1.50
CA LEU A 528 -7.95 -27.51 -0.68
C LEU A 528 -8.07 -29.02 -0.47
N ASP A 529 -9.25 -29.49 -0.09
CA ASP A 529 -9.58 -30.91 0.06
C ASP A 529 -9.33 -31.69 -1.24
N LEU A 530 -9.85 -31.18 -2.36
CA LEU A 530 -9.63 -31.77 -3.69
C LEU A 530 -8.14 -31.89 -4.06
N THR A 531 -7.32 -30.91 -3.66
CA THR A 531 -5.88 -30.89 -3.97
C THR A 531 -5.13 -31.92 -3.15
N ILE A 532 -5.46 -32.03 -1.86
CA ILE A 532 -4.90 -33.02 -0.95
C ILE A 532 -5.29 -34.44 -1.39
N GLU A 533 -6.56 -34.64 -1.72
CA GLU A 533 -7.09 -35.92 -2.20
C GLU A 533 -6.45 -36.34 -3.53
N SER A 534 -6.29 -35.40 -4.45
CA SER A 534 -5.69 -35.69 -5.76
C SER A 534 -4.22 -36.06 -5.65
N ALA A 535 -3.47 -35.41 -4.74
CA ALA A 535 -2.09 -35.77 -4.44
C ALA A 535 -1.97 -37.17 -3.85
N PHE A 536 -2.92 -37.55 -2.99
CA PHE A 536 -2.97 -38.86 -2.38
C PHE A 536 -3.19 -39.97 -3.41
N TYR A 537 -4.20 -39.85 -4.26
CA TYR A 537 -4.45 -40.85 -5.31
C TYR A 537 -3.31 -40.90 -6.34
N ALA A 538 -2.71 -39.76 -6.67
CA ALA A 538 -1.52 -39.70 -7.50
C ALA A 538 -0.36 -40.52 -6.89
N GLY A 539 -0.08 -40.34 -5.59
CA GLY A 539 0.95 -41.12 -4.89
C GLY A 539 0.65 -42.62 -4.77
N LEU A 540 -0.61 -43.03 -4.57
CA LEU A 540 -0.97 -44.44 -4.50
C LEU A 540 -0.83 -45.15 -5.86
N LEU A 541 -1.34 -44.53 -6.92
CA LEU A 541 -1.38 -45.12 -8.25
C LEU A 541 -0.01 -45.11 -8.94
N THR A 542 0.88 -44.18 -8.58
CA THR A 542 2.28 -44.14 -9.07
C THR A 542 3.24 -44.97 -8.23
N GLY A 543 2.85 -45.36 -7.01
CA GLY A 543 3.74 -45.96 -6.02
C GLY A 543 4.67 -44.95 -5.33
N ASP A 544 4.71 -43.68 -5.77
CA ASP A 544 5.51 -42.63 -5.14
C ASP A 544 4.73 -41.94 -4.00
N ARG A 545 4.66 -42.66 -2.88
CA ARG A 545 3.91 -42.26 -1.68
C ARG A 545 4.51 -41.04 -0.95
N LYS A 546 5.71 -40.58 -1.35
CA LYS A 546 6.43 -39.49 -0.66
C LYS A 546 6.42 -38.18 -1.46
N TYR A 547 6.47 -38.26 -2.78
CA TYR A 547 6.58 -37.10 -3.65
C TYR A 547 5.36 -36.18 -3.58
N TYR A 548 4.16 -36.70 -3.87
CA TYR A 548 2.95 -35.87 -3.97
C TYR A 548 2.52 -35.23 -2.63
N PRO A 549 2.55 -35.92 -1.48
CA PRO A 549 2.29 -35.26 -0.19
C PRO A 549 3.32 -34.18 0.16
N ALA A 550 4.61 -34.41 -0.14
CA ALA A 550 5.65 -33.40 0.07
C ALA A 550 5.46 -32.20 -0.86
N GLN A 551 5.01 -32.44 -2.09
CA GLN A 551 4.71 -31.38 -3.05
C GLN A 551 3.49 -30.56 -2.62
N VAL A 552 2.42 -31.18 -2.11
CA VAL A 552 1.29 -30.45 -1.50
C VAL A 552 1.75 -29.59 -0.34
N ALA A 553 2.59 -30.14 0.55
CA ALA A 553 3.11 -29.38 1.68
C ALA A 553 3.92 -28.16 1.22
N ARG A 554 4.78 -28.32 0.21
CA ARG A 554 5.53 -27.20 -0.41
C ARG A 554 4.59 -26.19 -1.06
N ASP A 555 3.64 -26.66 -1.86
CA ASP A 555 2.69 -25.81 -2.57
C ASP A 555 1.86 -25.01 -1.56
N LEU A 556 1.40 -25.62 -0.47
CA LEU A 556 0.67 -24.94 0.60
C LEU A 556 1.55 -23.97 1.38
N SER A 557 2.82 -24.31 1.61
CA SER A 557 3.78 -23.40 2.23
C SER A 557 4.04 -22.18 1.34
N GLU A 558 4.27 -22.37 0.04
CA GLU A 558 4.45 -21.30 -0.93
C GLU A 558 3.20 -20.42 -1.04
N ILE A 559 2.02 -21.04 -1.13
CA ILE A 559 0.72 -20.35 -1.16
C ILE A 559 0.48 -19.53 0.11
N MET A 560 0.90 -20.03 1.28
CA MET A 560 0.77 -19.34 2.56
C MET A 560 2.00 -18.49 2.92
N ASN A 561 2.95 -18.35 2.00
CA ASN A 561 4.21 -17.62 2.17
C ASN A 561 5.00 -18.05 3.43
N LEU A 562 4.95 -19.36 3.74
CA LEU A 562 5.71 -19.98 4.81
C LEU A 562 7.14 -20.24 4.34
N PRO A 563 8.16 -20.06 5.19
CA PRO A 563 9.55 -20.25 4.80
C PRO A 563 9.79 -21.70 4.34
N SER A 564 10.32 -21.88 3.13
CA SER A 564 10.62 -23.20 2.56
C SER A 564 12.12 -23.33 2.27
N GLY A 565 12.87 -23.99 3.16
CA GLY A 565 14.30 -24.23 2.98
C GLY A 565 14.98 -24.89 4.19
N LYS A 566 16.15 -25.53 3.97
CA LYS A 566 16.95 -26.22 5.01
C LYS A 566 17.45 -25.27 6.10
N GLU A 567 17.81 -24.04 5.74
CA GLU A 567 18.31 -23.01 6.68
C GLU A 567 17.26 -22.54 7.71
N ASN A 568 15.98 -22.90 7.53
CA ASN A 568 14.91 -22.55 8.46
C ASN A 568 14.52 -23.68 9.41
N GLN A 569 15.09 -24.89 9.31
CA GLN A 569 14.82 -25.93 10.32
C GLN A 569 15.27 -25.46 11.70
N GLU A 570 16.44 -24.82 11.79
CA GLU A 570 16.94 -24.23 13.03
C GLU A 570 16.08 -23.03 13.47
N LEU A 571 15.65 -22.17 12.55
CA LEU A 571 14.82 -20.98 12.86
C LEU A 571 13.39 -21.33 13.32
N ILE A 572 12.85 -22.47 12.85
CA ILE A 572 11.54 -23.00 13.26
C ILE A 572 11.68 -23.79 14.57
N LEU A 573 12.77 -24.52 14.77
CA LEU A 573 13.11 -25.22 16.03
C LEU A 573 13.29 -24.23 17.19
N ASP A 574 13.98 -23.12 16.96
CA ASP A 574 14.21 -22.06 17.95
C ASP A 574 12.91 -21.29 18.30
N LYS A 575 11.92 -21.31 17.40
CA LYS A 575 10.61 -20.66 17.60
C LYS A 575 9.51 -21.64 18.02
N LEU A 576 9.78 -22.93 18.11
CA LEU A 576 8.75 -23.95 18.33
C LEU A 576 8.10 -23.86 19.71
N GLU A 577 8.84 -23.40 20.73
CA GLU A 577 8.31 -23.08 22.06
C GLU A 577 7.28 -21.93 22.00
N ASN A 578 7.46 -20.97 21.09
CA ASN A 578 6.53 -19.86 20.88
C ASN A 578 5.28 -20.26 20.09
N TRP A 579 5.33 -21.34 19.31
CA TRP A 579 4.22 -21.80 18.45
C TRP A 579 3.38 -22.90 19.11
N GLN A 580 3.94 -23.63 20.07
CA GLN A 580 3.27 -24.69 20.84
C GLN A 580 1.90 -24.25 21.42
N PRO A 581 1.72 -23.03 21.96
CA PRO A 581 0.43 -22.57 22.48
C PRO A 581 -0.61 -22.29 21.38
N HIS A 582 -0.17 -21.92 20.17
CA HIS A 582 -1.04 -21.67 19.03
C HIS A 582 -1.50 -22.96 18.34
N LEU A 583 -0.63 -23.96 18.31
CA LEU A 583 -0.90 -25.28 17.74
C LEU A 583 -1.87 -26.10 18.61
N SER A 584 -1.90 -25.86 19.92
CA SER A 584 -2.73 -26.60 20.89
C SER A 584 -4.07 -25.92 21.21
N LYS A 585 -4.34 -24.70 20.74
CA LYS A 585 -5.58 -23.96 21.02
C LYS A 585 -6.77 -24.52 20.23
N PRO A 586 -7.86 -24.97 20.88
CA PRO A 586 -9.07 -25.39 20.18
C PRO A 586 -9.74 -24.20 19.46
N LEU A 587 -10.46 -24.47 18.36
CA LEU A 587 -11.27 -23.46 17.66
C LEU A 587 -12.16 -22.70 18.64
N ASN A 588 -12.18 -21.38 18.54
CA ASN A 588 -12.96 -20.54 19.45
C ASN A 588 -14.44 -20.45 19.04
N GLN A 589 -15.30 -20.09 20.01
CA GLN A 589 -16.76 -20.14 19.84
C GLN A 589 -17.32 -19.32 18.66
N PRO A 590 -16.80 -18.12 18.33
CA PRO A 590 -17.21 -17.38 17.14
C PRO A 590 -16.88 -18.08 15.82
N MET A 591 -15.68 -18.67 15.69
CA MET A 591 -15.33 -19.49 14.51
C MET A 591 -16.24 -20.73 14.44
N LEU A 592 -16.51 -21.36 15.58
CA LEU A 592 -17.47 -22.47 15.67
C LEU A 592 -18.90 -22.04 15.32
N ASN A 593 -19.31 -20.81 15.62
CA ASN A 593 -20.66 -20.30 15.34
C ASN A 593 -20.85 -19.93 13.85
N GLU A 594 -19.87 -19.26 13.24
CA GLU A 594 -19.87 -19.00 11.79
C GLU A 594 -19.83 -20.33 11.02
N TRP A 595 -19.10 -21.32 11.54
CA TRP A 595 -19.07 -22.66 10.95
C TRP A 595 -20.32 -23.49 11.25
N LYS A 596 -20.99 -23.35 12.39
CA LYS A 596 -22.31 -23.97 12.64
C LYS A 596 -23.39 -23.44 11.70
N LYS A 597 -23.28 -22.18 11.29
CA LYS A 597 -24.17 -21.53 10.33
C LYS A 597 -23.98 -22.08 8.91
N GLN A 598 -22.74 -22.43 8.53
CA GLN A 598 -22.38 -22.89 7.18
C GLN A 598 -22.32 -24.44 7.06
N GLY A 599 -22.02 -25.12 8.18
CA GLY A 599 -21.69 -26.54 8.33
C GLY A 599 -22.74 -27.55 7.86
N PRO A 600 -24.05 -27.32 8.07
CA PRO A 600 -25.10 -28.21 7.57
C PRO A 600 -25.20 -28.25 6.03
N THR A 601 -24.67 -27.23 5.34
CA THR A 601 -24.75 -27.11 3.88
C THR A 601 -23.46 -27.54 3.18
N SER A 602 -22.34 -27.58 3.89
CA SER A 602 -21.10 -28.19 3.43
C SER A 602 -21.20 -29.71 3.62
N GLY A 603 -21.31 -30.48 2.53
CA GLY A 603 -21.02 -31.91 2.61
C GLY A 603 -19.58 -32.06 3.07
N ILE A 604 -19.36 -32.49 4.30
CA ILE A 604 -18.03 -32.67 4.89
C ILE A 604 -17.47 -33.96 4.34
N ASP A 605 -16.33 -33.90 3.64
CA ASP A 605 -15.61 -35.09 3.21
C ASP A 605 -14.60 -35.50 4.30
N VAL A 606 -14.82 -36.69 4.85
CA VAL A 606 -13.99 -37.36 5.87
C VAL A 606 -12.67 -37.86 5.25
N SER A 607 -12.55 -37.76 3.93
CA SER A 607 -11.37 -38.00 3.07
C SER A 607 -10.05 -37.50 3.66
N LEU A 608 -10.02 -36.29 4.25
CA LEU A 608 -8.81 -35.70 4.84
C LEU A 608 -8.18 -36.60 5.92
N LEU A 609 -8.98 -37.28 6.74
CA LEU A 609 -8.48 -38.13 7.84
C LEU A 609 -8.05 -39.50 7.32
N PHE A 610 -8.72 -39.94 6.26
CA PHE A 610 -8.42 -41.18 5.58
C PHE A 610 -7.06 -41.09 4.87
N ASN A 611 -6.83 -39.98 4.16
CA ASN A 611 -5.56 -39.67 3.49
C ASN A 611 -4.41 -39.55 4.51
N TYR A 612 -4.73 -39.01 5.68
CA TYR A 612 -3.79 -38.88 6.79
C TYR A 612 -3.40 -40.23 7.41
N TRP A 613 -4.37 -41.13 7.63
CA TRP A 613 -4.14 -42.49 8.14
C TRP A 613 -3.23 -43.33 7.23
N LEU A 614 -3.49 -43.30 5.91
CA LEU A 614 -2.68 -44.03 4.94
C LEU A 614 -1.26 -43.48 4.81
N TYR A 615 -1.07 -42.15 4.89
CA TYR A 615 0.25 -41.54 4.91
C TYR A 615 1.11 -42.12 6.04
N PHE A 616 0.55 -42.24 7.25
CA PHE A 616 1.27 -42.80 8.41
C PHE A 616 1.55 -44.30 8.30
N GLN A 617 0.60 -45.09 7.81
CA GLN A 617 0.80 -46.55 7.63
C GLN A 617 1.78 -46.87 6.49
N SER A 618 1.98 -45.94 5.56
CA SER A 618 2.93 -46.11 4.44
C SER A 618 4.38 -45.80 4.79
N LEU A 619 4.64 -45.25 5.98
CA LEU A 619 5.96 -44.88 6.45
C LEU A 619 6.54 -45.99 7.35
N PRO A 620 7.83 -46.37 7.21
CA PRO A 620 8.46 -47.27 8.17
C PRO A 620 8.40 -46.67 9.60
N PRO A 621 8.37 -47.48 10.67
CA PRO A 621 8.22 -47.01 12.05
C PRO A 621 9.21 -45.90 12.45
N ASN A 622 10.38 -45.89 11.79
CA ASN A 622 11.53 -45.04 12.02
C ASN A 622 11.56 -43.81 11.10
N ALA A 623 10.62 -43.67 10.15
CA ALA A 623 10.61 -42.56 9.18
C ALA A 623 10.55 -41.17 9.81
N PHE A 624 10.11 -41.10 11.07
CA PHE A 624 9.98 -39.88 11.87
C PHE A 624 11.26 -39.47 12.57
N GLU A 625 12.32 -40.29 12.55
CA GLU A 625 13.62 -39.92 13.14
C GLU A 625 14.27 -38.79 12.33
N ASN A 626 14.01 -38.70 11.01
CA ASN A 626 14.66 -37.73 10.12
C ASN A 626 13.75 -36.58 9.64
N ARG A 627 12.47 -36.54 10.04
CA ARG A 627 11.47 -35.52 9.62
C ARG A 627 10.47 -35.15 10.72
N ALA A 628 10.95 -35.05 11.95
CA ALA A 628 10.09 -34.90 13.13
C ALA A 628 9.18 -33.65 13.07
N LEU A 629 9.67 -32.52 12.59
CA LEU A 629 8.92 -31.25 12.56
C LEU A 629 7.73 -31.25 11.60
N ASP A 630 7.96 -31.66 10.34
CA ASP A 630 6.93 -31.67 9.30
C ASP A 630 5.78 -32.61 9.69
N ALA A 631 6.14 -33.76 10.26
CA ALA A 631 5.18 -34.72 10.79
C ALA A 631 4.34 -34.12 11.92
N ILE A 632 4.95 -33.47 12.91
CA ILE A 632 4.26 -32.88 14.05
C ILE A 632 3.30 -31.76 13.61
N MET A 633 3.75 -30.87 12.73
CA MET A 633 2.92 -29.77 12.22
C MET A 633 1.73 -30.25 11.40
N VAL A 634 1.96 -31.21 10.50
CA VAL A 634 0.90 -31.80 9.69
C VAL A 634 -0.06 -32.60 10.58
N THR A 635 0.44 -33.40 11.53
CA THR A 635 -0.37 -34.15 12.49
C THR A 635 -1.31 -33.28 13.28
N ASN A 636 -0.78 -32.23 13.87
CA ASN A 636 -1.57 -31.32 14.67
C ASN A 636 -2.63 -30.60 13.82
N ARG A 637 -2.28 -30.18 12.59
CA ARG A 637 -3.22 -29.48 11.71
C ARG A 637 -4.41 -30.36 11.30
N TYR A 638 -4.16 -31.62 10.95
CA TYR A 638 -5.23 -32.59 10.64
C TYR A 638 -6.06 -32.95 11.88
N TYR A 639 -5.44 -33.10 13.05
CA TYR A 639 -6.15 -33.37 14.31
C TYR A 639 -7.05 -32.20 14.74
N GLN A 640 -6.61 -30.95 14.58
CA GLN A 640 -7.42 -29.77 14.88
C GLN A 640 -8.61 -29.62 13.92
N ILE A 641 -8.39 -29.89 12.63
CA ILE A 641 -9.45 -29.96 11.61
C ILE A 641 -10.44 -31.08 11.96
N TRP A 642 -9.97 -32.23 12.42
CA TRP A 642 -10.82 -33.35 12.88
C TRP A 642 -11.70 -32.97 14.08
N LYS A 643 -11.10 -32.44 15.14
CA LYS A 643 -11.80 -32.06 16.37
C LYS A 643 -12.79 -30.91 16.15
N ALA A 644 -12.48 -30.03 15.21
CA ALA A 644 -13.41 -29.04 14.69
C ALA A 644 -14.65 -29.72 14.07
N PHE A 645 -14.44 -30.66 13.15
CA PHE A 645 -15.55 -31.37 12.51
C PHE A 645 -16.40 -32.18 13.50
N GLU A 646 -15.79 -32.89 14.45
CA GLU A 646 -16.48 -33.68 15.48
C GLU A 646 -17.44 -32.84 16.33
N LYS A 647 -17.06 -31.61 16.69
CA LYS A 647 -17.87 -30.69 17.50
C LYS A 647 -18.98 -29.96 16.72
N LEU A 648 -18.94 -29.98 15.39
CA LEU A 648 -19.74 -29.10 14.52
C LEU A 648 -20.88 -29.81 13.78
N THR A 649 -20.97 -31.13 13.89
CA THR A 649 -21.97 -31.95 13.19
C THR A 649 -22.96 -32.55 14.18
N THR A 650 -24.28 -32.50 13.89
CA THR A 650 -25.30 -33.17 14.73
C THR A 650 -25.29 -34.69 14.49
N GLU A 651 -25.59 -35.52 15.52
CA GLU A 651 -25.52 -36.99 15.47
C GLU A 651 -26.15 -37.62 14.22
N LYS A 652 -27.28 -37.07 13.72
CA LYS A 652 -27.98 -37.59 12.53
C LYS A 652 -27.24 -37.34 11.20
N THR A 653 -26.63 -36.16 11.04
CA THR A 653 -25.82 -35.79 9.86
C THR A 653 -24.42 -36.41 9.86
N VAL A 654 -23.89 -36.71 11.06
CA VAL A 654 -22.62 -37.41 11.29
C VAL A 654 -22.67 -38.81 10.70
N LYS A 655 -23.69 -39.59 11.03
CA LYS A 655 -23.74 -41.02 10.70
C LYS A 655 -23.86 -41.26 9.18
N ALA A 656 -24.79 -40.55 8.53
CA ALA A 656 -25.08 -40.74 7.11
C ALA A 656 -23.99 -40.24 6.14
N SER A 657 -23.21 -39.22 6.53
CA SER A 657 -22.06 -38.76 5.72
C SER A 657 -20.81 -39.60 5.98
N ARG A 658 -20.52 -39.94 7.24
CA ARG A 658 -19.34 -40.72 7.62
C ARG A 658 -19.38 -42.15 7.11
N GLU A 659 -20.49 -42.87 7.29
CA GLU A 659 -20.62 -44.27 6.83
C GLU A 659 -20.60 -44.35 5.30
N ARG A 660 -21.30 -43.44 4.62
CA ARG A 660 -21.36 -43.41 3.15
C ARG A 660 -20.00 -43.08 2.51
N ILE A 661 -19.24 -42.15 3.09
CA ILE A 661 -17.87 -41.82 2.63
C ILE A 661 -16.92 -42.99 2.95
N TRP A 662 -17.00 -43.53 4.16
CA TRP A 662 -16.23 -44.70 4.58
C TRP A 662 -16.42 -45.87 3.61
N ASP A 663 -17.67 -46.25 3.32
CA ASP A 663 -18.00 -47.35 2.42
C ASP A 663 -17.48 -47.11 1.00
N SER A 664 -17.63 -45.88 0.48
CA SER A 664 -17.12 -45.51 -0.83
C SER A 664 -15.60 -45.63 -0.90
N ARG A 665 -14.87 -45.20 0.14
CA ARG A 665 -13.39 -45.18 0.16
C ARG A 665 -12.81 -46.55 0.41
N ILE A 666 -13.35 -47.32 1.35
CA ILE A 666 -12.98 -48.72 1.57
C ILE A 666 -13.20 -49.55 0.31
N LYS A 667 -14.30 -49.31 -0.42
CA LYS A 667 -14.55 -49.97 -1.71
C LYS A 667 -13.45 -49.67 -2.74
N VAL A 668 -13.00 -48.42 -2.84
CA VAL A 668 -11.90 -48.02 -3.75
C VAL A 668 -10.57 -48.62 -3.30
N LEU A 669 -10.26 -48.61 -2.01
CA LEU A 669 -9.00 -49.16 -1.50
C LEU A 669 -8.94 -50.68 -1.50
N LYS A 670 -10.10 -51.36 -1.46
CA LYS A 670 -10.23 -52.80 -1.73
C LYS A 670 -10.19 -53.13 -3.22
N SER A 671 -10.15 -52.14 -4.11
CA SER A 671 -10.04 -52.41 -5.54
C SER A 671 -8.77 -53.18 -5.82
N LYS A 672 -8.89 -54.17 -6.71
CA LYS A 672 -7.82 -55.08 -7.07
C LYS A 672 -6.59 -54.32 -7.57
N GLU A 673 -6.81 -53.25 -8.35
CA GLU A 673 -5.75 -52.39 -8.86
C GLU A 673 -4.90 -51.72 -7.77
N ILE A 674 -5.54 -51.15 -6.73
CA ILE A 674 -4.80 -50.50 -5.65
C ILE A 674 -4.08 -51.54 -4.80
N GLN A 675 -4.73 -52.65 -4.44
CA GLN A 675 -4.12 -53.69 -3.59
C GLN A 675 -2.97 -54.42 -4.29
N GLU A 676 -3.00 -54.58 -5.61
CA GLU A 676 -1.91 -55.18 -6.39
C GLU A 676 -0.70 -54.24 -6.54
N LYS A 677 -0.94 -52.94 -6.78
CA LYS A 677 0.14 -51.94 -6.92
C LYS A 677 0.71 -51.50 -5.58
N ALA A 678 -0.12 -51.52 -4.54
CA ALA A 678 0.16 -50.96 -3.24
C ALA A 678 -0.66 -51.73 -2.18
N PRO A 679 -0.19 -52.89 -1.69
CA PRO A 679 -0.85 -53.57 -0.59
C PRO A 679 -0.79 -52.66 0.63
N ILE A 680 -1.96 -52.18 1.03
CA ILE A 680 -2.11 -51.27 2.17
C ILE A 680 -2.99 -52.00 3.16
N PRO A 681 -2.55 -52.17 4.43
CA PRO A 681 -3.45 -52.58 5.49
C PRO A 681 -4.66 -51.64 5.48
N LEU A 682 -5.86 -52.17 5.66
CA LEU A 682 -7.09 -51.39 5.66
C LEU A 682 -7.59 -51.26 7.09
N PRO A 683 -8.11 -50.10 7.49
CA PRO A 683 -8.69 -49.96 8.81
C PRO A 683 -10.01 -50.73 8.83
N SER A 684 -10.22 -51.45 9.92
CA SER A 684 -11.41 -52.26 10.17
C SER A 684 -12.67 -51.41 10.29
N ASP A 685 -12.55 -50.22 10.88
CA ASP A 685 -13.63 -49.23 11.00
C ASP A 685 -13.09 -47.78 11.13
N LEU A 686 -14.02 -46.82 11.15
CA LEU A 686 -13.69 -45.41 11.33
C LEU A 686 -13.03 -45.13 12.70
N LYS A 687 -13.35 -45.94 13.72
CA LYS A 687 -12.81 -45.79 15.08
C LYS A 687 -11.30 -46.09 15.10
N GLU A 688 -10.86 -47.04 14.29
CA GLU A 688 -9.43 -47.34 14.12
C GLU A 688 -8.66 -46.16 13.52
N ILE A 689 -9.25 -45.44 12.55
CA ILE A 689 -8.66 -44.22 11.98
C ILE A 689 -8.56 -43.12 13.05
N GLU A 690 -9.64 -42.90 13.80
CA GLU A 690 -9.66 -41.93 14.91
C GLU A 690 -8.57 -42.23 15.94
N THR A 691 -8.46 -43.50 16.32
CA THR A 691 -7.49 -43.98 17.31
C THR A 691 -6.06 -43.82 16.80
N CYS A 692 -5.82 -44.11 15.52
CA CYS A 692 -4.51 -43.94 14.89
C CYS A 692 -4.08 -42.46 14.83
N LEU A 693 -4.98 -41.56 14.41
CA LEU A 693 -4.74 -40.11 14.38
C LEU A 693 -4.45 -39.57 15.78
N GLN A 694 -5.25 -39.98 16.77
CA GLN A 694 -5.07 -39.54 18.14
C GLN A 694 -3.78 -40.09 18.75
N SER A 695 -3.45 -41.36 18.53
CA SER A 695 -2.19 -41.97 18.96
C SER A 695 -0.97 -41.34 18.29
N ALA A 696 -1.06 -40.96 17.02
CA ALA A 696 0.01 -40.23 16.32
C ALA A 696 0.22 -38.84 16.92
N PHE A 697 -0.87 -38.13 17.22
CA PHE A 697 -0.83 -36.83 17.88
C PHE A 697 -0.23 -36.92 19.29
N GLU A 698 -0.67 -37.89 20.09
CA GLU A 698 -0.16 -38.12 21.45
C GLU A 698 1.33 -38.49 21.46
N ARG A 699 1.82 -39.24 20.48
CA ARG A 699 3.25 -39.54 20.31
C ARG A 699 4.09 -38.32 19.91
N CYS A 700 3.48 -37.31 19.28
CA CYS A 700 4.14 -36.05 18.93
C CYS A 700 4.29 -35.09 20.13
N ILE A 701 3.40 -35.17 21.12
CA ILE A 701 3.36 -34.22 22.26
C ILE A 701 4.62 -34.26 23.15
N PRO A 702 5.16 -35.42 23.57
CA PRO A 702 6.38 -35.46 24.39
C PRO A 702 7.60 -34.86 23.68
N ARG A 703 7.69 -35.01 22.35
CA ARG A 703 8.79 -34.48 21.52
C ARG A 703 8.75 -32.96 21.40
N LEU A 704 7.57 -32.34 21.54
CA LEU A 704 7.40 -30.89 21.61
C LEU A 704 7.85 -30.29 22.96
N LYS A 705 8.01 -31.12 24.01
CA LYS A 705 8.33 -30.68 25.37
C LYS A 705 9.80 -30.90 25.77
N SER A 706 10.61 -31.52 24.91
CA SER A 706 12.02 -31.83 25.15
C SER A 706 12.87 -31.39 23.96
N PRO A 707 13.30 -30.10 23.91
CA PRO A 707 14.17 -29.61 22.84
C PRO A 707 15.50 -30.36 22.76
N ARG A 708 15.97 -30.93 23.89
CA ARG A 708 17.28 -31.61 24.00
C ARG A 708 17.37 -33.01 23.37
N GLN A 709 16.25 -33.65 23.01
CA GLN A 709 16.25 -34.96 22.34
C GLN A 709 16.08 -34.85 20.80
N LEU A 710 16.02 -33.63 20.26
CA LEU A 710 15.92 -33.34 18.82
C LEU A 710 17.28 -33.00 18.17
N PHE A 711 18.37 -33.03 18.95
CA PHE A 711 19.76 -32.86 18.50
C PHE A 711 20.48 -34.20 18.40
#